data_AF-A0A8B7ND79-F1
#
_entry.id   AF-A0A8B7ND79-F1
#
_cell.length_a   1.000
_cell.length_b   1.000
_cell.length_c   1.000
_cell.angle_alpha   90.00
_cell.angle_beta   90.00
_cell.angle_gamma   90.00
#
_symmetry.space_group_name_H-M   'P 1'
#
loop_
_entity.id
_entity.type
_entity.pdbx_description
1 polymer ?
#
loop_
_entity_poly.entity_id
_entity_poly.type
_entity_poly.pdbx_seq_one_letter_code
_entity_poly.pdbx_strand_id
1 'polypeptide(L)'
;MCECCRLRSRDHRYCGLTPTPEETLLEAPAPLTTDRHEDGVTMWGVGGSGRCVYVSMTRQAQGRASFILIVRDTDGVIYTLPNQPDGGLQQYSGGGWRGPGVLLECVQPMRTWRLQYNGYLRKGARHHYNTLPCPEDDSGVQEARLRLVWRALKAPVDLFRDSSPLLLGAALAREEEADIKYFTSLDRDAYHQLGVLAGTVQLGSTVHPTTDLWYLRGTRLRRWGMGEAASKLHRSVEFNSMLQNGDFLFLSSFCYPTSLTNCTFGYLETASGEYYPVRSSSFDMQEVGEDDVLPSHVTFRCLAGTRRVHVCITLDRGTVRYYSGDPWTLQHDVCATTAYVDDVCGAGVAVFTRSFTGLCPVPEPEEIEWPVSSEDDGGDGDETFPVVTRDEPLPVVVTRDEPLPVVERLSDERCRDVTLAGGKGASLAVLSAFQQQRHLPQEFRVPDGITVTTQAWRLQLASSAAVTAALQGIERALGSAQDSQIKDACDKASEALRSSAVCPDVRSAVEGALIDLYETPNPDVRFAVRSSGRDEDGDEASAAGQNLTVLGCSGLDQVLDALVQCWASVVQFSSVQYRRQRGMAPVSEMAVVVQEMVAADMAGVMFTRDPATGSPATVTITANYGLGESVVSGSAEPDTVVVAVSWRGRLSLTSRVTGDKATKHIMSDCGGTKEEEVPETERRKCCVSEDLALRLASLALYVERIFASPRDIEFAVVNDEIYLLQARPITSLELWSDLELQLELDDAVLSDSELLTCANTGEVLPGALTPLTLSLVPKVLDLALQRVLCQRNSVVASYSPDPATNKCIAMSHLHCMLNMMEILYRSLDKEISTVTQSLDLAVFGHLVTDERYHKRGVARYGTLSLAAKLYGALFALWEFVYNKRRVPALQERCRSYSFRTGRAVKAGALLAQVSSRLPELIEIAETHNHTSSASSFTQLLALVMLSENSKTISNESIADIATMLASCCNEAESTGVPSALTCLTEEISKDEERDEFLGLPVEEARVWLQSHPGRVGDIFQEFMEVHGHRCIREVRDMGYGGQRPGLRRKALGFILPMCREAVLKREATKSCIIKTIDAFRKAFRNLGDLLVAEGRIPDPSLVFYFQFHELSKLVNGSASHLVTKAIRRKRMVARMEKLRFPEISEGRPVP
;
A
#
# COMPACT_ATOMS: atom_id res chain seq x y z
N MET A 1 13.50 21.23 6.51
CA MET A 1 13.65 22.14 5.35
C MET A 1 12.58 23.20 5.44
N CYS A 2 12.90 24.49 5.19
CA CYS A 2 11.92 25.56 5.16
C CYS A 2 10.86 25.33 4.06
N GLU A 3 9.59 25.64 4.32
CA GLU A 3 8.47 25.48 3.37
C GLU A 3 8.72 26.18 2.03
N CYS A 4 9.39 27.34 2.05
CA CYS A 4 9.79 28.05 0.82
C CYS A 4 10.79 27.28 -0.06
N CYS A 5 11.61 26.40 0.50
CA CYS A 5 12.56 25.57 -0.25
C CYS A 5 11.85 24.39 -0.95
N ARG A 6 10.79 23.83 -0.36
CA ARG A 6 10.00 22.74 -0.96
C ARG A 6 9.23 23.21 -2.20
N LEU A 7 8.63 24.40 -2.15
CA LEU A 7 7.80 24.95 -3.22
C LEU A 7 8.56 25.34 -4.49
N ARG A 8 9.87 25.59 -4.41
CA ARG A 8 10.71 26.00 -5.56
C ARG A 8 11.73 24.94 -5.96
N SER A 9 11.68 23.75 -5.35
CA SER A 9 12.62 22.68 -5.68
C SER A 9 12.48 22.26 -7.14
N ARG A 10 13.61 21.95 -7.77
CA ARG A 10 13.67 21.31 -9.09
C ARG A 10 13.70 19.79 -9.00
N ASP A 11 13.51 19.24 -7.81
CA ASP A 11 13.40 17.81 -7.57
C ASP A 11 11.93 17.45 -7.31
N HIS A 12 11.40 16.53 -8.11
CA HIS A 12 10.01 16.09 -8.04
C HIS A 12 9.61 15.50 -6.68
N ARG A 13 10.59 14.95 -5.92
CA ARG A 13 10.36 14.41 -4.57
C ARG A 13 10.05 15.54 -3.59
N TYR A 14 10.88 16.58 -3.58
CA TYR A 14 10.69 17.72 -2.68
C TYR A 14 9.58 18.67 -3.14
N CYS A 15 9.07 18.52 -4.37
CA CYS A 15 7.80 19.10 -4.81
C CYS A 15 6.58 18.32 -4.30
N GLY A 16 6.76 17.13 -3.69
CA GLY A 16 5.72 16.31 -3.09
C GLY A 16 5.09 15.25 -4.01
N LEU A 17 5.48 15.15 -5.29
CA LEU A 17 4.88 14.19 -6.24
C LEU A 17 5.20 12.73 -5.89
N THR A 18 6.40 12.50 -5.34
CA THR A 18 6.86 11.19 -4.87
C THR A 18 7.52 11.34 -3.50
N PRO A 19 7.63 10.25 -2.74
CA PRO A 19 8.28 10.30 -1.46
C PRO A 19 9.75 10.75 -1.53
N THR A 20 10.20 11.50 -0.53
CA THR A 20 11.62 11.81 -0.37
C THR A 20 12.35 10.65 0.32
N PRO A 21 13.69 10.57 0.21
CA PRO A 21 14.47 9.58 0.96
C PRO A 21 14.29 9.72 2.47
N GLU A 22 14.14 10.94 2.98
CA GLU A 22 13.90 11.21 4.40
C GLU A 22 12.52 10.71 4.85
N GLU A 23 11.48 10.94 4.05
CA GLU A 23 10.15 10.37 4.32
C GLU A 23 10.19 8.84 4.33
N THR A 24 10.96 8.24 3.41
CA THR A 24 11.14 6.78 3.34
C THR A 24 11.86 6.26 4.58
N LEU A 25 12.89 6.96 5.06
CA LEU A 25 13.63 6.59 6.25
C LEU A 25 12.79 6.69 7.52
N LEU A 26 11.97 7.74 7.66
CA LEU A 26 11.09 7.94 8.83
C LEU A 26 10.00 6.87 8.94
N GLU A 27 9.53 6.36 7.80
CA GLU A 27 8.48 5.34 7.76
C GLU A 27 9.04 3.91 7.79
N ALA A 28 10.34 3.75 7.48
CA ALA A 28 11.02 2.49 7.59
C ALA A 28 11.10 2.06 9.07
N PRO A 29 11.03 0.75 9.34
CA PRO A 29 11.27 0.20 10.68
C PRO A 29 12.63 0.64 11.21
N ALA A 30 12.65 1.30 12.37
CA ALA A 30 13.87 1.82 12.97
C ALA A 30 14.74 0.67 13.50
N PRO A 31 16.08 0.79 13.44
CA PRO A 31 16.98 -0.15 14.10
C PRO A 31 16.86 0.00 15.62
N LEU A 32 16.64 -1.12 16.31
CA LEU A 32 16.54 -1.14 17.76
C LEU A 32 17.94 -1.38 18.33
N THR A 33 18.59 -0.32 18.81
CA THR A 33 20.00 -0.32 19.22
C THR A 33 20.23 -0.88 20.62
N THR A 34 19.22 -0.84 21.49
CA THR A 34 19.25 -1.41 22.84
C THR A 34 17.92 -2.05 23.20
N ASP A 35 17.90 -2.86 24.25
CA ASP A 35 16.73 -3.43 24.91
C ASP A 35 15.73 -2.38 25.45
N ARG A 36 16.17 -1.12 25.57
CA ARG A 36 15.36 0.02 26.03
C ARG A 36 14.66 0.78 24.91
N HIS A 37 14.99 0.50 23.65
CA HIS A 37 14.40 1.19 22.50
C HIS A 37 13.17 0.44 21.99
N GLU A 38 12.17 1.21 21.59
CA GLU A 38 10.94 0.75 20.97
C GLU A 38 10.69 1.50 19.67
N ASP A 39 9.99 0.85 18.74
CA ASP A 39 9.57 1.43 17.47
C ASP A 39 8.11 1.05 17.22
N GLY A 40 7.20 2.03 17.22
CA GLY A 40 5.75 1.82 17.23
C GLY A 40 5.00 2.53 16.11
N VAL A 41 3.95 1.86 15.62
CA VAL A 41 2.91 2.44 14.77
C VAL A 41 1.56 2.24 15.45
N THR A 42 0.84 3.34 15.67
CA THR A 42 -0.53 3.30 16.17
C THR A 42 -1.45 3.98 15.17
N MET A 43 -2.58 3.36 14.85
CA MET A 43 -3.63 3.94 14.02
C MET A 43 -4.96 3.79 14.74
N TRP A 44 -5.76 4.84 14.70
CA TRP A 44 -7.15 4.73 15.12
C TRP A 44 -8.06 5.52 14.18
N GLY A 45 -9.34 5.17 14.19
CA GLY A 45 -10.35 5.90 13.47
C GLY A 45 -11.72 5.66 14.04
N VAL A 46 -12.59 6.67 13.89
CA VAL A 46 -14.00 6.63 14.29
C VAL A 46 -14.90 6.97 13.09
N GLY A 47 -16.02 6.27 12.98
CA GLY A 47 -17.08 6.53 12.00
C GLY A 47 -18.30 7.18 12.64
N GLY A 48 -19.14 7.82 11.84
CA GLY A 48 -20.35 8.52 12.33
C GLY A 48 -21.39 7.63 13.01
N SER A 49 -21.35 6.31 12.78
CA SER A 49 -22.24 5.31 13.40
C SER A 49 -21.70 4.72 14.72
N GLY A 50 -20.66 5.30 15.31
CA GLY A 50 -20.04 4.79 16.55
C GLY A 50 -19.00 3.69 16.33
N ARG A 51 -18.77 3.27 15.08
CA ARG A 51 -17.71 2.33 14.70
C ARG A 51 -16.35 2.90 15.07
N CYS A 52 -15.48 2.07 15.62
CA CYS A 52 -14.12 2.46 15.95
C CYS A 52 -13.15 1.30 15.67
N VAL A 53 -11.95 1.63 15.19
CA VAL A 53 -10.82 0.72 15.17
C VAL A 53 -9.66 1.44 15.85
N TYR A 54 -9.00 0.77 16.79
CA TYR A 54 -7.72 1.18 17.37
C TYR A 54 -6.76 0.01 17.21
N VAL A 55 -5.63 0.25 16.56
CA VAL A 55 -4.58 -0.73 16.33
C VAL A 55 -3.24 -0.14 16.70
N SER A 56 -2.41 -0.90 17.41
CA SER A 56 -1.06 -0.50 17.78
C SER A 56 -0.12 -1.70 17.65
N MET A 57 1.03 -1.49 17.03
CA MET A 57 2.12 -2.45 17.00
C MET A 57 3.41 -1.76 17.44
N THR A 58 4.07 -2.28 18.47
CA THR A 58 5.32 -1.73 19.00
C THR A 58 6.39 -2.81 19.01
N ARG A 59 7.42 -2.62 18.18
CA ARG A 59 8.60 -3.49 18.06
C ARG A 59 9.57 -3.21 19.21
N GLN A 60 10.16 -4.28 19.71
CA GLN A 60 11.14 -4.34 20.79
C GLN A 60 12.35 -5.17 20.35
N ALA A 61 13.44 -5.09 21.13
CA ALA A 61 14.64 -5.87 20.85
C ALA A 61 14.36 -7.39 20.82
N GLN A 62 15.28 -8.16 20.22
CA GLN A 62 15.18 -9.63 20.08
C GLN A 62 13.99 -10.12 19.22
N GLY A 63 13.52 -9.32 18.26
CA GLY A 63 12.47 -9.74 17.33
C GLY A 63 11.08 -9.85 17.96
N ARG A 64 10.86 -9.18 19.10
CA ARG A 64 9.59 -9.13 19.81
C ARG A 64 8.77 -7.92 19.37
N ALA A 65 7.45 -8.05 19.34
CA ALA A 65 6.55 -6.92 19.16
C ALA A 65 5.28 -7.11 19.99
N SER A 66 4.78 -6.05 20.60
CA SER A 66 3.43 -6.02 21.18
C SER A 66 2.42 -5.63 20.12
N PHE A 67 1.25 -6.28 20.14
CA PHE A 67 0.15 -5.98 19.22
C PHE A 67 -1.17 -5.79 19.97
N ILE A 68 -1.83 -4.68 19.69
CA ILE A 68 -3.14 -4.31 20.25
C ILE A 68 -4.11 -4.10 19.09
N LEU A 69 -5.29 -4.72 19.19
CA LEU A 69 -6.40 -4.49 18.27
C LEU A 69 -7.70 -4.40 19.05
N ILE A 70 -8.39 -3.27 18.89
CA ILE A 70 -9.70 -2.98 19.46
C ILE A 70 -10.61 -2.59 18.29
N VAL A 71 -11.72 -3.29 18.16
CA VAL A 71 -12.76 -3.03 17.16
C VAL A 71 -14.06 -2.77 17.87
N ARG A 72 -14.76 -1.69 17.54
CA ARG A 72 -16.10 -1.39 18.02
C ARG A 72 -17.06 -1.36 16.84
N ASP A 73 -18.14 -2.12 16.91
CA ASP A 73 -19.19 -2.14 15.88
C ASP A 73 -20.26 -1.05 16.09
N THR A 74 -21.30 -1.05 15.25
CA THR A 74 -22.41 -0.07 15.32
C THR A 74 -23.29 -0.24 16.55
N ASP A 75 -23.36 -1.44 17.12
CA ASP A 75 -24.17 -1.73 18.31
C ASP A 75 -23.42 -1.34 19.58
N GLY A 76 -22.21 -0.79 19.43
CA GLY A 76 -21.32 -0.41 20.52
C GLY A 76 -20.61 -1.59 21.15
N VAL A 77 -20.70 -2.78 20.56
CA VAL A 77 -20.00 -3.97 21.03
C VAL A 77 -18.52 -3.83 20.71
N ILE A 78 -17.70 -4.10 21.71
CA ILE A 78 -16.24 -4.06 21.60
C ILE A 78 -15.72 -5.47 21.36
N TYR A 79 -14.72 -5.60 20.50
CA TYR A 79 -13.99 -6.82 20.22
C TYR A 79 -12.50 -6.58 20.44
N THR A 80 -11.85 -7.49 21.13
CA THR A 80 -10.41 -7.43 21.46
C THR A 80 -9.72 -8.73 21.10
N LEU A 81 -8.39 -8.77 21.10
CA LEU A 81 -7.66 -10.04 20.93
C LEU A 81 -8.07 -11.05 22.03
N PRO A 82 -8.10 -12.37 21.75
CA PRO A 82 -8.54 -13.38 22.73
C PRO A 82 -7.71 -13.40 24.02
N ASN A 83 -6.41 -13.12 23.91
CA ASN A 83 -5.42 -13.11 25.01
C ASN A 83 -5.23 -11.73 25.66
N GLN A 84 -6.01 -10.72 25.27
CA GLN A 84 -6.01 -9.44 25.99
C GLN A 84 -6.24 -9.71 27.48
N PRO A 85 -5.58 -8.96 28.38
CA PRO A 85 -4.98 -7.63 28.24
C PRO A 85 -3.49 -7.66 27.88
N ASP A 86 -2.90 -8.84 27.63
CA ASP A 86 -1.52 -8.90 27.15
C ASP A 86 -1.52 -8.38 25.71
N GLY A 87 -0.75 -7.32 25.47
CA GLY A 87 -0.41 -6.91 24.11
C GLY A 87 0.54 -7.93 23.54
N GLY A 88 0.00 -9.11 23.22
CA GLY A 88 0.75 -10.36 23.08
C GLY A 88 2.09 -10.12 22.41
N LEU A 89 3.15 -10.34 23.18
CA LEU A 89 4.51 -10.36 22.67
C LEU A 89 4.59 -11.45 21.59
N GLN A 90 4.58 -11.02 20.33
CA GLN A 90 4.66 -11.89 19.17
C GLN A 90 6.05 -11.80 18.57
N GLN A 91 6.56 -12.94 18.07
CA GLN A 91 7.69 -12.92 17.16
C GLN A 91 7.23 -12.35 15.81
N TYR A 92 8.07 -11.50 15.22
CA TYR A 92 7.85 -10.98 13.88
C TYR A 92 9.02 -11.32 12.96
N SER A 93 8.72 -11.59 11.69
CA SER A 93 9.72 -11.89 10.68
C SER A 93 10.13 -10.65 9.87
N GLY A 94 11.40 -10.58 9.46
CA GLY A 94 11.81 -9.83 8.27
C GLY A 94 11.83 -8.31 8.34
N GLY A 95 12.20 -7.69 9.46
CA GLY A 95 12.47 -6.24 9.54
C GLY A 95 11.29 -5.34 9.16
N GLY A 96 10.06 -5.86 9.12
CA GLY A 96 8.80 -5.17 8.78
C GLY A 96 7.80 -5.16 9.94
N TRP A 97 6.59 -4.65 9.69
CA TRP A 97 5.49 -4.62 10.67
C TRP A 97 4.51 -5.79 10.44
N ARG A 98 5.00 -7.01 10.66
CA ARG A 98 4.27 -8.26 10.43
C ARG A 98 4.15 -9.05 11.73
N GLY A 99 3.15 -9.91 11.85
CA GLY A 99 3.02 -10.85 12.97
C GLY A 99 1.91 -11.86 12.69
N PRO A 100 1.69 -12.84 13.59
CA PRO A 100 0.59 -13.79 13.51
C PRO A 100 -0.76 -13.16 13.13
N GLY A 101 -1.16 -13.34 11.87
CA GLY A 101 -2.41 -12.82 11.34
C GLY A 101 -2.47 -11.29 11.14
N VAL A 102 -1.41 -10.53 11.41
CA VAL A 102 -1.37 -9.06 11.24
C VAL A 102 -0.31 -8.63 10.22
N LEU A 103 -0.67 -7.67 9.36
CA LEU A 103 0.21 -6.99 8.45
C LEU A 103 -0.08 -5.48 8.48
N LEU A 104 0.93 -4.68 8.82
CA LEU A 104 0.97 -3.24 8.62
C LEU A 104 2.01 -2.93 7.53
N GLU A 105 1.57 -2.43 6.38
CA GLU A 105 2.45 -2.19 5.24
C GLU A 105 2.47 -0.70 4.89
N CYS A 106 3.66 -0.08 4.92
CA CYS A 106 3.85 1.26 4.39
C CYS A 106 3.92 1.20 2.85
N VAL A 107 2.77 1.40 2.19
CA VAL A 107 2.64 1.35 0.73
C VAL A 107 3.32 2.56 0.08
N GLN A 108 3.03 3.76 0.62
CA GLN A 108 3.64 5.00 0.19
C GLN A 108 3.95 5.88 1.42
N PRO A 109 5.24 6.15 1.71
CA PRO A 109 5.65 6.95 2.87
C PRO A 109 4.85 8.25 3.04
N MET A 110 4.45 8.57 4.28
CA MET A 110 3.66 9.74 4.66
C MET A 110 2.27 9.88 3.99
N ARG A 111 1.81 8.86 3.25
CA ARG A 111 0.63 8.99 2.37
C ARG A 111 -0.34 7.83 2.51
N THR A 112 0.18 6.60 2.43
CA THR A 112 -0.64 5.38 2.36
C THR A 112 -0.06 4.27 3.21
N TRP A 113 -0.88 3.71 4.07
CA TRP A 113 -0.59 2.46 4.76
C TRP A 113 -1.70 1.44 4.51
N ARG A 114 -1.37 0.16 4.60
CA ARG A 114 -2.32 -0.95 4.52
C ARG A 114 -2.29 -1.72 5.83
N LEU A 115 -3.47 -2.04 6.34
CA LEU A 115 -3.71 -2.82 7.54
C LEU A 115 -4.50 -4.06 7.16
N GLN A 116 -3.96 -5.22 7.46
CA GLN A 116 -4.65 -6.49 7.34
C GLN A 116 -4.58 -7.24 8.67
N TYR A 117 -5.74 -7.74 9.12
CA TYR A 117 -5.83 -8.67 10.23
C TYR A 117 -6.66 -9.88 9.81
N ASN A 118 -6.22 -11.07 10.16
CA ASN A 118 -6.90 -12.32 9.89
C ASN A 118 -6.60 -13.28 11.05
N GLY A 119 -7.52 -13.36 12.00
CA GLY A 119 -7.32 -14.00 13.29
C GLY A 119 -8.62 -14.14 14.06
N TYR A 120 -8.52 -14.30 15.38
CA TYR A 120 -9.66 -14.36 16.28
C TYR A 120 -9.85 -13.04 17.02
N LEU A 121 -11.09 -12.69 17.34
CA LEU A 121 -11.41 -11.63 18.30
C LEU A 121 -12.46 -12.13 19.29
N ARG A 122 -12.36 -11.68 20.54
CA ARG A 122 -13.31 -11.94 21.61
C ARG A 122 -14.26 -10.75 21.75
N LYS A 123 -15.56 -11.03 21.88
CA LYS A 123 -16.60 -10.06 22.21
C LYS A 123 -16.48 -9.63 23.67
N GLY A 124 -16.37 -8.33 23.91
CA GLY A 124 -16.21 -7.67 25.20
C GLY A 124 -14.74 -7.44 25.58
N ALA A 125 -14.50 -6.45 26.44
CA ALA A 125 -13.24 -6.29 27.15
C ALA A 125 -13.35 -7.02 28.50
N ARG A 126 -12.33 -7.78 28.89
CA ARG A 126 -12.31 -8.45 30.21
C ARG A 126 -11.93 -7.40 31.26
N HIS A 127 -12.82 -7.16 32.24
CA HIS A 127 -12.62 -6.10 33.25
C HIS A 127 -12.03 -6.62 34.58
N HIS A 128 -12.12 -7.93 34.87
CA HIS A 128 -11.73 -8.53 36.15
C HIS A 128 -10.92 -9.81 35.97
N TYR A 129 -9.64 -9.68 35.64
CA TYR A 129 -8.77 -10.83 35.39
C TYR A 129 -8.28 -11.53 36.66
N ASN A 130 -8.14 -10.82 37.79
CA ASN A 130 -7.64 -11.38 39.06
C ASN A 130 -8.57 -12.42 39.71
N THR A 131 -9.83 -12.54 39.26
CA THR A 131 -10.85 -13.32 39.96
C THR A 131 -11.53 -14.39 39.12
N LEU A 132 -11.25 -14.47 37.81
CA LEU A 132 -11.87 -15.43 36.90
C LEU A 132 -10.84 -15.94 35.88
N PRO A 133 -10.55 -17.26 35.81
CA PRO A 133 -9.71 -17.81 34.75
C PRO A 133 -10.29 -17.47 33.38
N CYS A 134 -9.44 -17.42 32.34
CA CYS A 134 -9.94 -17.32 30.98
C CYS A 134 -10.98 -18.42 30.75
N PRO A 135 -12.22 -18.11 30.33
CA PRO A 135 -13.20 -19.15 30.06
C PRO A 135 -12.56 -20.21 29.18
N GLU A 136 -12.53 -21.45 29.66
CA GLU A 136 -11.93 -22.59 28.93
C GLU A 136 -12.65 -22.87 27.61
N ASP A 137 -13.84 -22.28 27.42
CA ASP A 137 -14.64 -22.41 26.23
C ASP A 137 -14.35 -21.30 25.20
N ASP A 138 -14.68 -21.58 23.95
CA ASP A 138 -14.63 -20.61 22.84
C ASP A 138 -15.76 -19.57 22.93
N SER A 139 -16.40 -19.41 24.10
CA SER A 139 -17.56 -18.55 24.28
C SER A 139 -17.20 -17.08 24.01
N GLY A 140 -17.92 -16.49 23.05
CA GLY A 140 -17.69 -15.10 22.63
C GLY A 140 -16.43 -14.86 21.81
N VAL A 141 -15.64 -15.89 21.46
CA VAL A 141 -14.56 -15.77 20.48
C VAL A 141 -15.09 -16.10 19.09
N GLN A 142 -14.70 -15.31 18.11
CA GLN A 142 -15.11 -15.49 16.72
C GLN A 142 -13.99 -15.09 15.78
N GLU A 143 -14.01 -15.63 14.57
CA GLU A 143 -13.10 -15.21 13.50
C GLU A 143 -13.29 -13.73 13.17
N ALA A 144 -12.21 -13.06 12.82
CA ALA A 144 -12.24 -11.67 12.40
C ALA A 144 -11.26 -11.43 11.25
N ARG A 145 -11.72 -10.65 10.28
CA ARG A 145 -10.91 -10.23 9.14
C ARG A 145 -11.06 -8.74 8.90
N LEU A 146 -9.94 -8.02 8.96
CA LEU A 146 -9.85 -6.61 8.61
C LEU A 146 -8.97 -6.46 7.38
N ARG A 147 -9.42 -5.65 6.42
CA ARG A 147 -8.65 -5.19 5.27
C ARG A 147 -8.92 -3.71 5.08
N LEU A 148 -8.01 -2.88 5.58
CA LEU A 148 -8.16 -1.44 5.67
C LEU A 148 -6.97 -0.72 5.02
N VAL A 149 -7.24 0.41 4.38
CA VAL A 149 -6.23 1.30 3.79
C VAL A 149 -6.29 2.64 4.53
N TRP A 150 -5.16 3.04 5.07
CA TRP A 150 -4.94 4.37 5.63
C TRP A 150 -4.59 5.36 4.52
N ARG A 151 -5.28 6.51 4.50
CA ARG A 151 -5.02 7.62 3.58
C ARG A 151 -4.84 8.93 4.35
N ALA A 152 -3.72 9.61 4.12
CA ALA A 152 -3.44 10.88 4.76
C ALA A 152 -4.40 11.99 4.31
N LEU A 153 -4.86 12.81 5.25
CA LEU A 153 -5.64 14.03 5.02
C LEU A 153 -4.78 15.29 5.13
N LYS A 154 -3.86 15.29 6.10
CA LYS A 154 -3.04 16.44 6.50
C LYS A 154 -1.55 16.06 6.59
N ALA A 155 -0.71 17.08 6.58
CA ALA A 155 0.72 16.93 6.77
C ALA A 155 1.03 16.37 8.17
N PRO A 156 2.13 15.64 8.36
CA PRO A 156 2.52 15.18 9.68
C PRO A 156 2.88 16.36 10.60
N VAL A 157 2.49 16.26 11.87
CA VAL A 157 2.82 17.20 12.95
C VAL A 157 3.82 16.52 13.88
N ASP A 158 5.00 17.12 14.05
CA ASP A 158 6.01 16.65 15.00
C ASP A 158 5.56 17.03 16.42
N LEU A 159 5.33 16.03 17.26
CA LEU A 159 4.72 16.23 18.57
C LEU A 159 5.59 17.06 19.51
N PHE A 160 6.91 17.04 19.35
CA PHE A 160 7.83 17.73 20.24
C PHE A 160 8.27 19.08 19.65
N ARG A 161 8.49 19.16 18.34
CA ARG A 161 8.96 20.38 17.67
C ARG A 161 7.85 21.38 17.36
N ASP A 162 6.65 20.90 16.99
CA ASP A 162 5.54 21.77 16.58
C ASP A 162 4.61 22.12 17.75
N SER A 163 4.85 21.56 18.93
CA SER A 163 4.15 21.90 20.17
C SER A 163 4.58 23.25 20.75
N SER A 164 3.71 23.88 21.54
CA SER A 164 4.05 25.15 22.17
C SER A 164 5.11 24.97 23.26
N PRO A 165 6.25 25.70 23.21
CA PRO A 165 7.25 25.64 24.28
C PRO A 165 6.76 26.27 25.58
N LEU A 166 5.65 27.02 25.56
CA LEU A 166 5.11 27.71 26.73
C LEU A 166 4.57 26.75 27.78
N LEU A 167 3.94 25.65 27.37
CA LEU A 167 3.44 24.66 28.31
C LEU A 167 4.58 23.88 28.97
N LEU A 168 5.62 23.52 28.20
CA LEU A 168 6.83 22.93 28.75
C LEU A 168 7.52 23.89 29.73
N GLY A 169 7.62 25.18 29.36
CA GLY A 169 8.16 26.22 30.25
C GLY A 169 7.32 26.39 31.53
N ALA A 170 5.99 26.33 31.42
CA ALA A 170 5.10 26.39 32.57
C ALA A 170 5.21 25.14 33.46
N ALA A 171 5.41 23.96 32.88
CA ALA A 171 5.66 22.73 33.62
C ALA A 171 7.00 22.81 34.37
N LEU A 172 8.09 23.19 33.69
CA LEU A 172 9.40 23.37 34.30
C LEU A 172 9.38 24.42 35.43
N ALA A 173 8.61 25.50 35.28
CA ALA A 173 8.51 26.55 36.29
C ALA A 173 7.78 26.11 37.57
N ARG A 174 7.04 25.00 37.54
CA ARG A 174 6.36 24.42 38.72
C ARG A 174 7.30 23.53 39.55
N GLU A 175 8.43 23.11 39.00
CA GLU A 175 9.32 22.11 39.60
C GLU A 175 10.59 22.77 40.15
N GLU A 176 10.77 22.77 41.47
CA GLU A 176 11.95 23.41 42.11
C GLU A 176 13.25 22.63 41.87
N GLU A 177 13.19 21.30 41.71
CA GLU A 177 14.35 20.39 41.59
C GLU A 177 14.25 19.43 40.37
N ALA A 178 13.68 19.89 39.25
CA ALA A 178 13.54 19.03 38.05
C ALA A 178 14.86 18.48 37.52
N ASP A 179 14.96 17.16 37.34
CA ASP A 179 16.08 16.54 36.61
C ASP A 179 15.93 16.73 35.09
N ILE A 180 16.32 17.93 34.62
CA ILE A 180 16.28 18.32 33.20
C ILE A 180 17.26 17.49 32.37
N LYS A 181 18.39 17.06 32.95
CA LYS A 181 19.40 16.26 32.24
C LYS A 181 18.83 14.89 31.90
N TYR A 182 18.13 14.26 32.84
CA TYR A 182 17.39 13.04 32.56
C TYR A 182 16.34 13.27 31.48
N PHE A 183 15.48 14.29 31.63
CA PHE A 183 14.40 14.53 30.68
C PHE A 183 14.90 14.77 29.25
N THR A 184 15.96 15.56 29.08
CA THR A 184 16.57 15.83 27.77
C THR A 184 17.39 14.68 27.20
N SER A 185 17.73 13.67 28.02
CA SER A 185 18.39 12.43 27.58
C SER A 185 17.44 11.37 27.07
N LEU A 186 16.12 11.57 27.22
CA LEU A 186 15.10 10.67 26.69
C LEU A 186 15.08 10.82 25.16
N ASP A 187 15.87 10.00 24.48
CA ASP A 187 15.91 9.92 23.01
C ASP A 187 14.54 9.51 22.50
N ARG A 188 13.73 10.45 22.00
CA ARG A 188 12.35 10.21 21.57
C ARG A 188 11.99 11.09 20.40
N ASP A 189 11.39 10.46 19.42
CA ASP A 189 10.77 11.13 18.29
C ASP A 189 9.36 10.57 18.08
N ALA A 190 8.44 11.46 17.74
CA ALA A 190 7.07 11.08 17.43
C ALA A 190 6.41 12.11 16.53
N TYR A 191 5.59 11.64 15.60
CA TYR A 191 4.74 12.51 14.81
C TYR A 191 3.33 11.92 14.63
N HIS A 192 2.37 12.83 14.58
CA HIS A 192 0.97 12.54 14.28
C HIS A 192 0.66 12.88 12.84
N GLN A 193 -0.27 12.12 12.25
CA GLN A 193 -0.80 12.44 10.94
C GLN A 193 -2.31 12.19 10.91
N LEU A 194 -3.08 13.18 10.49
CA LEU A 194 -4.53 13.06 10.30
C LEU A 194 -4.83 12.28 9.02
N GLY A 195 -5.84 11.41 9.06
CA GLY A 195 -6.23 10.61 7.89
C GLY A 195 -7.48 9.79 8.10
N VAL A 196 -7.67 8.82 7.21
CA VAL A 196 -8.82 7.91 7.19
C VAL A 196 -8.36 6.47 7.05
N LEU A 197 -8.89 5.59 7.90
CA LEU A 197 -8.89 4.14 7.69
C LEU A 197 -10.17 3.74 6.92
N ALA A 198 -10.04 3.19 5.72
CA ALA A 198 -11.17 2.74 4.92
C ALA A 198 -11.02 1.29 4.46
N GLY A 199 -12.10 0.50 4.47
CA GLY A 199 -12.10 -0.87 3.93
C GLY A 199 -13.14 -1.78 4.57
N THR A 200 -12.87 -3.08 4.66
CA THR A 200 -13.83 -4.08 5.17
C THR A 200 -13.41 -4.62 6.53
N VAL A 201 -14.38 -4.77 7.42
CA VAL A 201 -14.24 -5.45 8.71
C VAL A 201 -15.32 -6.54 8.78
N GLN A 202 -14.87 -7.80 8.87
CA GLN A 202 -15.72 -8.98 9.00
C GLN A 202 -15.52 -9.57 10.40
N LEU A 203 -16.62 -9.84 11.09
CA LEU A 203 -16.65 -10.35 12.46
C LEU A 203 -17.60 -11.56 12.48
N GLY A 204 -17.08 -12.76 12.72
CA GLY A 204 -17.80 -14.03 12.66
C GLY A 204 -17.82 -14.68 11.26
N SER A 205 -18.44 -15.87 11.19
CA SER A 205 -18.47 -16.76 10.01
C SER A 205 -19.55 -16.42 8.98
N THR A 206 -20.07 -15.18 8.96
CA THR A 206 -21.09 -14.78 7.99
C THR A 206 -20.58 -14.93 6.55
N VAL A 207 -21.07 -15.97 5.88
CA VAL A 207 -20.78 -16.38 4.49
C VAL A 207 -21.23 -15.33 3.45
N HIS A 208 -21.96 -14.30 3.87
CA HIS A 208 -22.34 -13.20 3.01
C HIS A 208 -21.42 -12.00 3.26
N PRO A 209 -20.55 -11.64 2.29
CA PRO A 209 -19.85 -10.37 2.32
C PRO A 209 -20.89 -9.28 2.07
N THR A 210 -21.65 -8.88 3.08
CA THR A 210 -22.24 -7.55 3.03
C THR A 210 -21.06 -6.60 2.94
N THR A 211 -20.91 -6.01 1.77
CA THR A 211 -19.94 -4.97 1.38
C THR A 211 -20.14 -3.70 2.21
N ASP A 212 -20.07 -3.84 3.53
CA ASP A 212 -20.17 -2.73 4.47
C ASP A 212 -18.78 -2.12 4.61
N LEU A 213 -18.62 -1.02 3.89
CA LEU A 213 -17.38 -0.27 3.81
C LEU A 213 -17.26 0.62 5.03
N TRP A 214 -16.29 0.30 5.89
CA TRP A 214 -15.95 1.13 7.03
C TRP A 214 -15.11 2.31 6.54
N TYR A 215 -15.47 3.52 6.98
CA TYR A 215 -14.78 4.76 6.64
C TYR A 215 -14.59 5.56 7.93
N LEU A 216 -13.39 5.46 8.50
CA LEU A 216 -13.11 5.89 9.87
C LEU A 216 -12.07 7.01 9.86
N ARG A 217 -12.43 8.19 10.36
CA ARG A 217 -11.54 9.36 10.46
C ARG A 217 -10.76 9.30 11.77
N GLY A 218 -9.46 9.59 11.75
CA GLY A 218 -8.65 9.58 12.97
C GLY A 218 -7.20 9.96 12.70
N THR A 219 -6.28 9.45 13.51
CA THR A 219 -4.85 9.71 13.35
C THR A 219 -4.02 8.44 13.28
N ARG A 220 -2.85 8.58 12.66
CA ARG A 220 -1.74 7.65 12.76
C ARG A 220 -0.62 8.33 13.52
N LEU A 221 -0.08 7.62 14.50
CA LEU A 221 1.07 8.00 15.31
C LEU A 221 2.24 7.07 14.95
N ARG A 222 3.38 7.66 14.60
CA ARG A 222 4.68 6.99 14.63
C ARG A 222 5.44 7.47 15.85
N ARG A 223 6.02 6.54 16.60
CA ARG A 223 6.84 6.82 17.79
C ARG A 223 8.02 5.88 17.80
N TRP A 224 9.22 6.39 18.05
CA TRP A 224 10.41 5.57 18.26
C TRP A 224 11.36 6.25 19.23
N GLY A 225 12.27 5.47 19.81
CA GLY A 225 13.21 5.95 20.81
C GLY A 225 13.15 5.12 22.09
N MET A 226 13.51 5.73 23.21
CA MET A 226 13.43 5.11 24.53
C MET A 226 11.98 4.79 24.89
N GLY A 227 11.71 3.51 25.13
CA GLY A 227 10.37 3.00 25.47
C GLY A 227 9.80 3.64 26.73
N GLU A 228 8.47 3.71 26.82
CA GLU A 228 7.78 4.40 27.92
C GLU A 228 8.14 3.79 29.29
N ALA A 229 8.21 2.46 29.35
CA ALA A 229 8.63 1.71 30.53
C ALA A 229 10.07 2.06 30.95
N ALA A 230 11.01 1.98 30.01
CA ALA A 230 12.42 2.28 30.25
C ALA A 230 12.64 3.75 30.68
N SER A 231 11.72 4.63 30.29
CA SER A 231 11.75 6.03 30.64
C SER A 231 11.19 6.40 32.01
N LYS A 232 10.78 5.42 32.82
CA LYS A 232 10.14 5.66 34.13
C LYS A 232 8.91 6.57 34.03
N LEU A 233 8.13 6.43 32.96
CA LEU A 233 6.85 7.11 32.84
C LEU A 233 5.94 6.66 33.99
N HIS A 234 5.46 7.60 34.80
CA HIS A 234 4.55 7.26 35.89
C HIS A 234 3.10 7.24 35.42
N ARG A 235 2.70 8.25 34.63
CA ARG A 235 1.38 8.30 34.00
C ARG A 235 1.36 9.22 32.79
N SER A 236 0.49 8.92 31.83
CA SER A 236 0.14 9.82 30.74
C SER A 236 -1.32 9.70 30.35
N VAL A 237 -1.85 10.73 29.71
CA VAL A 237 -3.17 10.73 29.10
C VAL A 237 -3.07 11.36 27.73
N GLU A 238 -3.72 10.76 26.75
CA GLU A 238 -3.84 11.27 25.40
C GLU A 238 -5.31 11.34 25.00
N PHE A 239 -5.77 12.53 24.64
CA PHE A 239 -7.09 12.78 24.08
C PHE A 239 -6.98 13.08 22.60
N ASN A 240 -7.60 12.25 21.77
CA ASN A 240 -7.67 12.44 20.33
C ASN A 240 -9.13 12.57 19.93
N SER A 241 -9.52 13.71 19.35
CA SER A 241 -10.93 14.01 19.05
C SER A 241 -11.11 14.55 17.64
N MET A 242 -11.90 13.84 16.83
CA MET A 242 -12.33 14.25 15.49
C MET A 242 -13.74 14.84 15.56
N LEU A 243 -13.88 16.10 15.17
CA LEU A 243 -15.15 16.81 15.20
C LEU A 243 -15.93 16.66 13.89
N GLN A 244 -17.26 16.78 13.95
CA GLN A 244 -18.14 16.63 12.77
C GLN A 244 -17.87 17.66 11.67
N ASN A 245 -17.38 18.85 12.03
CA ASN A 245 -17.01 19.89 11.08
C ASN A 245 -15.64 19.64 10.40
N GLY A 246 -14.92 18.59 10.79
CA GLY A 246 -13.59 18.25 10.29
C GLY A 246 -12.42 18.86 11.08
N ASP A 247 -12.68 19.57 12.18
CA ASP A 247 -11.64 20.01 13.10
C ASP A 247 -11.12 18.81 13.92
N PHE A 248 -9.86 18.87 14.30
CA PHE A 248 -9.19 17.85 15.09
C PHE A 248 -8.50 18.46 16.30
N LEU A 249 -8.80 17.92 17.48
CA LEU A 249 -8.16 18.32 18.74
C LEU A 249 -7.32 17.16 19.27
N PHE A 250 -6.04 17.45 19.53
CA PHE A 250 -5.13 16.58 20.25
C PHE A 250 -4.63 17.26 21.51
N LEU A 251 -4.68 16.55 22.63
CA LEU A 251 -4.07 16.97 23.90
C LEU A 251 -3.43 15.76 24.57
N SER A 252 -2.16 15.87 24.96
CA SER A 252 -1.45 14.87 25.74
C SER A 252 -0.88 15.50 27.00
N SER A 253 -0.91 14.78 28.10
CA SER A 253 -0.24 15.18 29.34
C SER A 253 0.47 13.99 29.96
N PHE A 254 1.69 14.19 30.47
CA PHE A 254 2.48 13.13 31.11
C PHE A 254 3.15 13.59 32.41
N CYS A 255 3.52 12.59 33.22
CA CYS A 255 4.18 12.74 34.51
C CYS A 255 5.43 11.86 34.59
N TYR A 256 6.57 12.51 34.80
CA TYR A 256 7.84 11.94 35.23
C TYR A 256 8.13 12.43 36.66
N PRO A 257 7.99 11.58 37.70
CA PRO A 257 7.97 12.03 39.11
C PRO A 257 9.19 12.85 39.54
N THR A 258 10.36 12.61 38.96
CA THR A 258 11.62 13.29 39.29
C THR A 258 11.99 14.43 38.35
N SER A 259 11.14 14.73 37.36
CA SER A 259 11.45 15.71 36.31
C SER A 259 10.30 16.67 36.02
N LEU A 260 9.14 16.16 35.61
CA LEU A 260 7.98 16.96 35.21
C LEU A 260 6.71 16.25 35.67
N THR A 261 6.08 16.71 36.74
CA THR A 261 4.91 16.04 37.35
C THR A 261 3.61 16.27 36.56
N ASN A 262 3.52 17.39 35.83
CA ASN A 262 2.42 17.69 34.94
C ASN A 262 2.91 18.52 33.74
N CYS A 263 3.19 17.84 32.63
CA CYS A 263 3.55 18.47 31.36
C CYS A 263 2.50 18.16 30.30
N THR A 264 1.74 19.18 29.91
CA THR A 264 0.71 19.10 28.86
C THR A 264 1.24 19.68 27.55
N PHE A 265 0.86 19.10 26.42
CA PHE A 265 1.04 19.68 25.09
C PHE A 265 -0.11 19.23 24.18
N GLY A 266 -0.24 19.86 23.03
CA GLY A 266 -1.35 19.57 22.13
C GLY A 266 -1.54 20.63 21.07
N TYR A 267 -2.51 20.39 20.20
CA TYR A 267 -2.85 21.30 19.12
C TYR A 267 -4.31 21.15 18.70
N LEU A 268 -4.86 22.22 18.15
CA LEU A 268 -6.12 22.24 17.42
C LEU A 268 -5.79 22.46 15.95
N GLU A 269 -6.16 21.51 15.10
CA GLU A 269 -6.08 21.65 13.66
C GLU A 269 -7.49 21.83 13.09
N THR A 270 -7.70 22.90 12.33
CA THR A 270 -9.02 23.21 11.78
C THR A 270 -9.25 22.57 10.42
N ALA A 271 -10.51 22.38 10.06
CA ALA A 271 -10.90 21.92 8.73
C ALA A 271 -10.41 22.87 7.62
N SER A 272 -10.29 24.17 7.92
CA SER A 272 -9.68 25.19 7.05
C SER A 272 -8.18 25.03 6.81
N GLY A 273 -7.51 24.12 7.52
CA GLY A 273 -6.08 23.83 7.39
C GLY A 273 -5.18 24.72 8.26
N GLU A 274 -5.73 25.44 9.22
CA GLU A 274 -4.96 26.20 10.19
C GLU A 274 -4.56 25.32 11.37
N TYR A 275 -3.28 25.40 11.76
CA TYR A 275 -2.70 24.70 12.90
C TYR A 275 -2.53 25.66 14.09
N TYR A 276 -3.08 25.30 15.24
CA TYR A 276 -3.04 26.10 16.46
C TYR A 276 -2.43 25.29 17.61
N PRO A 277 -1.15 25.48 17.95
CA PRO A 277 -0.57 24.82 19.12
C PRO A 277 -1.25 25.34 20.40
N VAL A 278 -1.52 24.43 21.33
CA VAL A 278 -2.09 24.78 22.64
C VAL A 278 -1.01 25.49 23.46
N ARG A 279 -1.27 26.74 23.86
CA ARG A 279 -0.33 27.61 24.59
C ARG A 279 -0.55 27.60 26.09
N SER A 280 -1.77 27.33 26.53
CA SER A 280 -2.14 27.15 27.94
C SER A 280 -3.32 26.19 28.02
N SER A 281 -3.38 25.38 29.07
CA SER A 281 -4.50 24.51 29.39
C SER A 281 -4.81 24.61 30.88
N SER A 282 -6.10 24.55 31.24
CA SER A 282 -6.53 24.35 32.62
C SER A 282 -6.59 22.88 33.00
N PHE A 283 -6.23 21.96 32.09
CA PHE A 283 -6.18 20.53 32.36
C PHE A 283 -5.09 20.24 33.40
N ASP A 284 -5.46 19.53 34.45
CA ASP A 284 -4.53 19.03 35.44
C ASP A 284 -4.57 17.50 35.51
N MET A 285 -3.40 16.86 35.57
CA MET A 285 -3.30 15.42 35.70
C MET A 285 -3.82 14.92 37.06
N GLN A 286 -3.79 15.75 38.11
CA GLN A 286 -4.37 15.37 39.42
C GLN A 286 -5.88 15.10 39.33
N GLU A 287 -6.57 15.73 38.39
CA GLU A 287 -8.02 15.56 38.20
C GLU A 287 -8.37 14.22 37.51
N VAL A 288 -7.38 13.43 37.07
CA VAL A 288 -7.61 12.22 36.28
C VAL A 288 -6.72 11.05 36.69
N GLY A 289 -7.34 9.97 37.18
CA GLY A 289 -6.73 8.64 37.21
C GLY A 289 -5.69 8.38 38.32
N GLU A 290 -5.71 9.12 39.43
CA GLU A 290 -4.85 8.84 40.60
C GLU A 290 -5.28 7.59 41.38
N ASP A 291 -6.58 7.38 41.59
CA ASP A 291 -7.12 6.29 42.43
C ASP A 291 -7.60 5.06 41.65
N ASP A 292 -7.02 4.81 40.48
CA ASP A 292 -7.44 3.76 39.53
C ASP A 292 -8.85 3.91 38.92
N VAL A 293 -9.56 4.99 39.25
CA VAL A 293 -10.89 5.32 38.73
C VAL A 293 -10.77 6.35 37.59
N LEU A 294 -11.27 5.99 36.41
CA LEU A 294 -11.39 6.93 35.30
C LEU A 294 -12.63 7.81 35.46
N PRO A 295 -12.52 9.14 35.25
CA PRO A 295 -13.67 10.04 35.36
C PRO A 295 -14.65 9.81 34.20
N SER A 296 -15.96 9.91 34.46
CA SER A 296 -16.97 9.76 33.40
C SER A 296 -16.93 10.88 32.35
N HIS A 297 -16.46 12.06 32.76
CA HIS A 297 -16.28 13.23 31.90
C HIS A 297 -15.06 14.02 32.35
N VAL A 298 -14.36 14.62 31.39
CA VAL A 298 -13.21 15.48 31.61
C VAL A 298 -13.49 16.82 30.94
N THR A 299 -13.38 17.91 31.70
CA THR A 299 -13.64 19.26 31.19
C THR A 299 -12.44 20.16 31.42
N PHE A 300 -11.99 20.87 30.40
CA PHE A 300 -10.90 21.83 30.53
C PHE A 300 -11.05 22.96 29.51
N ARG A 301 -10.34 24.05 29.78
CA ARG A 301 -10.23 25.20 28.89
C ARG A 301 -8.81 25.27 28.35
N CYS A 302 -8.68 25.47 27.06
CA CYS A 302 -7.37 25.67 26.46
C CYS A 302 -7.33 26.94 25.59
N LEU A 303 -6.12 27.49 25.45
CA LEU A 303 -5.83 28.59 24.53
C LEU A 303 -5.02 28.01 23.36
N ALA A 304 -5.67 27.72 22.25
CA ALA A 304 -5.03 27.25 21.02
C ALA A 304 -4.69 28.45 20.14
N GLY A 305 -3.40 28.79 20.02
CA GLY A 305 -2.96 30.05 19.40
C GLY A 305 -3.51 31.28 20.13
N THR A 306 -4.53 31.93 19.57
CA THR A 306 -5.27 33.05 20.18
C THR A 306 -6.72 32.69 20.53
N ARG A 307 -7.17 31.49 20.16
CA ARG A 307 -8.55 31.02 20.35
C ARG A 307 -8.69 30.38 21.73
N ARG A 308 -9.66 30.84 22.51
CA ARG A 308 -10.07 30.18 23.75
C ARG A 308 -11.13 29.16 23.43
N VAL A 309 -10.92 27.93 23.86
CA VAL A 309 -11.76 26.80 23.51
C VAL A 309 -12.17 26.08 24.79
N HIS A 310 -13.44 25.73 24.89
CA HIS A 310 -13.99 24.93 25.97
C HIS A 310 -14.13 23.48 25.52
N VAL A 311 -13.52 22.55 26.24
CA VAL A 311 -13.48 21.14 25.88
C VAL A 311 -14.19 20.32 26.94
N CYS A 312 -15.12 19.46 26.51
CA CYS A 312 -15.80 18.48 27.35
C CYS A 312 -15.72 17.10 26.66
N ILE A 313 -15.01 16.17 27.28
CA ILE A 313 -14.82 14.81 26.77
C ILE A 313 -15.59 13.86 27.68
N THR A 314 -16.54 13.14 27.11
CA THR A 314 -17.26 12.05 27.78
C THR A 314 -16.55 10.74 27.46
N LEU A 315 -16.17 9.99 28.48
CA LEU A 315 -15.58 8.66 28.32
C LEU A 315 -16.69 7.62 28.25
N ASP A 316 -16.62 6.75 27.25
CA ASP A 316 -17.53 5.61 27.20
C ASP A 316 -17.19 4.58 28.29
N ARG A 317 -18.20 3.85 28.77
CA ARG A 317 -18.06 2.81 29.80
C ARG A 317 -17.32 1.57 29.31
N GLY A 318 -17.20 1.38 28.00
CA GLY A 318 -16.46 0.29 27.37
C GLY A 318 -14.95 0.50 27.35
N THR A 319 -14.34 0.70 28.52
CA THR A 319 -12.88 0.83 28.65
C THR A 319 -12.19 -0.50 28.36
N VAL A 320 -11.23 -0.50 27.46
CA VAL A 320 -10.38 -1.66 27.17
C VAL A 320 -9.03 -1.47 27.83
N ARG A 321 -8.67 -2.41 28.71
CA ARG A 321 -7.40 -2.40 29.43
C ARG A 321 -6.38 -3.32 28.77
N TYR A 322 -5.15 -2.83 28.60
CA TYR A 322 -4.01 -3.64 28.18
C TYR A 322 -2.74 -3.27 28.96
N TYR A 323 -1.72 -4.13 28.93
CA TYR A 323 -0.44 -3.90 29.62
C TYR A 323 0.73 -3.86 28.64
N SER A 324 1.79 -3.12 28.98
CA SER A 324 3.04 -3.04 28.19
C SER A 324 4.27 -2.83 29.07
N GLY A 325 5.46 -2.80 28.46
CA GLY A 325 6.76 -2.84 29.14
C GLY A 325 7.18 -4.27 29.45
N ASP A 326 8.47 -4.55 29.65
CA ASP A 326 8.98 -5.91 29.96
C ASP A 326 9.22 -6.04 31.49
N PRO A 327 8.59 -6.97 32.22
CA PRO A 327 7.58 -7.91 31.71
C PRO A 327 6.21 -7.24 31.48
N TRP A 328 5.77 -6.31 32.35
CA TRP A 328 4.53 -5.49 32.21
C TRP A 328 4.57 -4.37 33.26
N THR A 329 5.21 -3.25 32.94
CA THR A 329 5.41 -2.14 33.89
C THR A 329 4.43 -1.00 33.70
N LEU A 330 3.61 -1.06 32.64
CA LEU A 330 2.60 -0.06 32.31
C LEU A 330 1.24 -0.72 32.11
N GLN A 331 0.20 -0.05 32.59
CA GLN A 331 -1.20 -0.32 32.31
C GLN A 331 -1.74 0.80 31.42
N HIS A 332 -2.50 0.42 30.41
CA HIS A 332 -3.17 1.31 29.48
C HIS A 332 -4.67 1.07 29.50
N ASP A 333 -5.47 2.12 29.52
CA ASP A 333 -6.92 2.08 29.41
C ASP A 333 -7.36 2.89 28.19
N VAL A 334 -7.85 2.21 27.16
CA VAL A 334 -8.35 2.80 25.91
C VAL A 334 -9.85 2.98 26.00
N CYS A 335 -10.32 4.21 25.84
CA CYS A 335 -11.73 4.56 25.88
C CYS A 335 -12.13 5.22 24.56
N ALA A 336 -13.21 4.76 23.95
CA ALA A 336 -13.90 5.58 22.96
C ALA A 336 -14.47 6.82 23.66
N THR A 337 -14.44 7.97 22.98
CA THR A 337 -14.89 9.24 23.57
C THR A 337 -15.88 9.95 22.68
N THR A 338 -16.79 10.69 23.32
CA THR A 338 -17.56 11.75 22.67
C THR A 338 -17.01 13.08 23.15
N ALA A 339 -16.56 13.92 22.23
CA ALA A 339 -15.94 15.20 22.55
C ALA A 339 -16.84 16.35 22.10
N TYR A 340 -16.95 17.37 22.94
CA TYR A 340 -17.56 18.65 22.61
C TYR A 340 -16.48 19.72 22.73
N VAL A 341 -16.25 20.43 21.64
CA VAL A 341 -15.31 21.53 21.56
C VAL A 341 -16.13 22.76 21.19
N ASP A 342 -16.30 23.64 22.17
CA ASP A 342 -17.36 24.66 22.19
C ASP A 342 -18.73 24.01 21.92
N ASP A 343 -19.39 24.35 20.81
CA ASP A 343 -20.71 23.82 20.43
C ASP A 343 -20.64 22.66 19.41
N VAL A 344 -19.43 22.20 19.03
CA VAL A 344 -19.25 21.18 18.00
C VAL A 344 -18.99 19.82 18.64
N CYS A 345 -19.85 18.85 18.32
CA CYS A 345 -19.70 17.46 18.74
C CYS A 345 -18.71 16.71 17.82
N GLY A 346 -18.03 15.72 18.41
CA GLY A 346 -17.13 14.81 17.74
C GLY A 346 -17.00 13.49 18.47
N ALA A 347 -16.23 12.58 17.88
CA ALA A 347 -15.88 11.29 18.45
C ALA A 347 -14.37 11.12 18.46
N GLY A 348 -13.88 10.27 19.35
CA GLY A 348 -12.45 10.15 19.58
C GLY A 348 -12.04 8.90 20.33
N VAL A 349 -10.76 8.88 20.68
CA VAL A 349 -10.16 7.88 21.55
C VAL A 349 -9.34 8.60 22.61
N ALA A 350 -9.50 8.17 23.87
CA ALA A 350 -8.65 8.54 24.97
C ALA A 350 -7.81 7.33 25.41
N VAL A 351 -6.53 7.54 25.66
CA VAL A 351 -5.62 6.52 26.18
C VAL A 351 -5.04 7.01 27.49
N PHE A 352 -5.28 6.26 28.56
CA PHE A 352 -4.71 6.54 29.88
C PHE A 352 -3.62 5.51 30.18
N THR A 353 -2.38 5.96 30.37
CA THR A 353 -1.24 5.11 30.72
C THR A 353 -0.83 5.38 32.15
N ARG A 354 -0.47 4.34 32.90
CA ARG A 354 0.04 4.44 34.28
C ARG A 354 1.03 3.34 34.62
N SER A 355 1.90 3.57 35.60
CA SER A 355 2.79 2.54 36.12
C SER A 355 1.99 1.41 36.77
N PHE A 356 2.32 0.18 36.41
CA PHE A 356 1.75 -1.04 36.96
C PHE A 356 2.80 -1.79 37.77
N THR A 357 2.43 -2.18 39.00
CA THR A 357 3.29 -2.91 39.94
C THR A 357 2.63 -4.19 40.48
N GLY A 358 1.45 -4.53 39.96
CA GLY A 358 0.73 -5.74 40.31
C GLY A 358 1.27 -6.97 39.57
N LEU A 359 0.79 -8.15 39.97
CA LEU A 359 0.94 -9.36 39.16
C LEU A 359 0.03 -9.24 37.95
N CYS A 360 0.58 -9.42 36.74
CA CYS A 360 -0.24 -9.48 35.54
C CYS A 360 -1.19 -10.67 35.66
N PRO A 361 -2.49 -10.49 35.43
CA PRO A 361 -3.49 -11.53 35.70
C PRO A 361 -3.73 -12.45 34.50
N VAL A 362 -2.87 -12.37 33.50
CA VAL A 362 -2.81 -13.31 32.40
C VAL A 362 -1.92 -14.44 32.88
N PRO A 363 -2.42 -15.69 32.94
CA PRO A 363 -1.51 -16.83 33.06
C PRO A 363 -0.44 -16.67 31.99
N GLU A 364 0.80 -17.09 32.25
CA GLU A 364 1.71 -17.39 31.14
C GLU A 364 0.91 -18.15 30.09
N PRO A 365 1.01 -17.78 28.79
CA PRO A 365 0.18 -18.39 27.76
C PRO A 365 0.20 -19.89 27.99
N GLU A 366 -0.95 -20.48 28.34
CA GLU A 366 -1.05 -21.92 28.60
C GLU A 366 -0.30 -22.58 27.47
N GLU A 367 0.69 -23.42 27.83
CA GLU A 367 1.27 -24.32 26.86
C GLU A 367 0.11 -24.94 26.11
N ILE A 368 0.20 -25.00 24.78
CA ILE A 368 -0.78 -25.81 24.08
C ILE A 368 -0.65 -27.20 24.71
N GLU A 369 -1.69 -27.64 25.42
CA GLU A 369 -1.81 -29.02 25.81
C GLU A 369 -1.94 -29.82 24.52
N TRP A 370 -0.81 -30.34 24.08
CA TRP A 370 -0.75 -31.24 22.95
C TRP A 370 -1.37 -32.57 23.40
N PRO A 371 -2.19 -33.23 22.56
CA PRO A 371 -2.61 -34.58 22.86
C PRO A 371 -1.36 -35.46 22.96
N VAL A 372 -0.93 -35.74 24.19
CA VAL A 372 0.17 -36.66 24.47
C VAL A 372 -0.34 -38.06 24.16
N SER A 373 0.39 -38.82 23.33
CA SER A 373 0.11 -40.23 23.09
C SER A 373 0.07 -40.96 24.44
N SER A 374 -1.07 -41.56 24.75
CA SER A 374 -1.31 -42.24 26.03
C SER A 374 -0.55 -43.58 26.09
N GLU A 375 0.74 -43.56 26.42
CA GLU A 375 1.50 -44.71 26.92
C GLU A 375 2.50 -44.23 28.01
N ASP A 376 2.24 -44.65 29.27
CA ASP A 376 3.08 -44.75 30.49
C ASP A 376 4.33 -43.85 30.67
N ASP A 377 4.55 -43.17 31.80
CA ASP A 377 4.78 -43.76 33.13
C ASP A 377 4.48 -42.76 34.26
N GLY A 378 3.95 -43.26 35.38
CA GLY A 378 3.66 -42.47 36.58
C GLY A 378 4.91 -41.87 37.21
N GLY A 379 5.03 -40.54 37.16
CA GLY A 379 6.00 -39.74 37.91
C GLY A 379 5.35 -38.50 38.49
N ASP A 380 5.25 -38.45 39.82
CA ASP A 380 4.93 -37.24 40.59
C ASP A 380 6.01 -36.17 40.39
N GLY A 381 5.60 -34.93 40.09
CA GLY A 381 6.44 -33.75 40.29
C GLY A 381 6.36 -32.71 39.17
N ASP A 382 5.48 -31.73 39.35
CA ASP A 382 5.68 -30.29 39.10
C ASP A 382 6.91 -29.92 38.22
N GLU A 383 6.83 -30.16 36.92
CA GLU A 383 7.80 -29.66 35.93
C GLU A 383 7.06 -28.80 34.91
N THR A 384 6.94 -27.51 35.25
CA THR A 384 6.61 -26.42 34.32
C THR A 384 7.57 -26.46 33.13
N PHE A 385 7.07 -26.40 31.89
CA PHE A 385 7.95 -26.44 30.73
C PHE A 385 8.78 -25.16 30.69
N PRO A 386 9.98 -25.19 30.09
CA PRO A 386 10.63 -23.97 29.72
C PRO A 386 9.75 -23.27 28.67
N VAL A 387 9.33 -22.04 28.98
CA VAL A 387 9.20 -20.99 27.96
C VAL A 387 10.36 -21.19 26.98
N VAL A 388 10.10 -21.24 25.67
CA VAL A 388 11.19 -21.12 24.69
C VAL A 388 11.84 -19.75 24.93
N THR A 389 12.83 -19.71 25.83
CA THR A 389 13.67 -18.56 26.14
C THR A 389 14.52 -18.32 24.90
N ARG A 390 14.16 -17.33 24.08
CA ARG A 390 14.61 -15.92 24.13
C ARG A 390 16.09 -15.65 23.84
N ASP A 391 16.96 -16.64 23.65
CA ASP A 391 18.42 -16.36 23.61
C ASP A 391 19.15 -16.52 22.26
N GLU A 392 18.53 -17.03 21.19
CA GLU A 392 19.16 -16.98 19.87
C GLU A 392 18.36 -16.12 18.89
N PRO A 393 18.83 -14.90 18.55
CA PRO A 393 18.29 -14.20 17.40
C PRO A 393 18.50 -15.10 16.17
N LEU A 394 17.53 -15.13 15.24
CA LEU A 394 17.80 -15.61 13.88
C LEU A 394 19.11 -14.92 13.40
N PRO A 395 20.23 -15.65 13.18
CA PRO A 395 21.51 -15.00 13.04
C PRO A 395 21.62 -14.22 11.74
N VAL A 396 21.84 -12.91 11.90
CA VAL A 396 22.89 -12.09 11.28
C VAL A 396 23.37 -12.47 9.88
N VAL A 397 23.26 -11.49 8.97
CA VAL A 397 23.97 -11.40 7.68
C VAL A 397 25.44 -11.78 7.87
N VAL A 398 25.85 -12.93 7.32
CA VAL A 398 27.25 -13.37 7.29
C VAL A 398 28.12 -12.24 6.73
N THR A 399 29.16 -11.86 7.47
CA THR A 399 30.13 -10.84 7.05
C THR A 399 30.76 -11.23 5.72
N ARG A 400 30.76 -10.31 4.75
CA ARG A 400 31.10 -10.52 3.32
C ARG A 400 32.56 -10.90 3.01
N ASP A 401 33.39 -11.20 4.00
CA ASP A 401 34.85 -11.36 3.84
C ASP A 401 35.31 -12.84 3.78
N GLU A 402 34.44 -13.83 4.01
CA GLU A 402 34.75 -15.25 3.79
C GLU A 402 34.30 -15.76 2.42
N PRO A 403 35.06 -16.67 1.76
CA PRO A 403 34.66 -17.25 0.49
C PRO A 403 33.36 -18.06 0.63
N LEU A 404 32.40 -17.82 -0.27
CA LEU A 404 31.12 -18.52 -0.26
C LEU A 404 31.32 -20.02 -0.51
N PRO A 405 30.67 -20.89 0.27
CA PRO A 405 30.78 -22.34 0.17
C PRO A 405 30.09 -22.86 -1.10
N VAL A 406 30.63 -23.92 -1.71
CA VAL A 406 30.05 -24.57 -2.90
C VAL A 406 28.91 -25.52 -2.50
N VAL A 407 29.07 -26.21 -1.38
CA VAL A 407 28.11 -27.11 -0.76
C VAL A 407 28.14 -26.86 0.74
N GLU A 408 26.97 -26.89 1.38
CA GLU A 408 26.80 -26.80 2.84
C GLU A 408 25.84 -27.90 3.30
N ARG A 409 25.94 -28.36 4.55
CA ARG A 409 24.95 -29.32 5.08
C ARG A 409 23.64 -28.59 5.32
N LEU A 410 22.53 -29.29 5.15
CA LEU A 410 21.21 -28.71 5.33
C LEU A 410 21.01 -28.18 6.77
N SER A 411 21.63 -28.83 7.75
CA SER A 411 21.62 -28.44 9.16
C SER A 411 22.47 -27.22 9.51
N ASP A 412 23.38 -26.78 8.62
CA ASP A 412 24.32 -25.70 8.92
C ASP A 412 23.65 -24.33 8.90
N GLU A 413 24.07 -23.44 9.80
CA GLU A 413 23.42 -22.13 9.97
C GLU A 413 23.48 -21.25 8.72
N ARG A 414 24.54 -21.39 7.91
CA ARG A 414 24.71 -20.67 6.65
C ARG A 414 23.61 -20.99 5.64
N CYS A 415 23.05 -22.20 5.68
CA CYS A 415 21.94 -22.59 4.81
C CYS A 415 20.66 -21.81 5.11
N ARG A 416 20.55 -21.12 6.25
CA ARG A 416 19.40 -20.25 6.57
C ARG A 416 19.36 -18.97 5.70
N ASP A 417 20.43 -18.63 4.98
CA ASP A 417 20.46 -17.52 4.02
C ASP A 417 19.83 -17.90 2.67
N VAL A 418 18.67 -17.32 2.37
CA VAL A 418 17.93 -17.50 1.11
C VAL A 418 18.78 -17.15 -0.12
N THR A 419 19.73 -16.22 -0.02
CA THR A 419 20.60 -15.83 -1.14
C THR A 419 21.66 -16.89 -1.47
N LEU A 420 22.00 -17.74 -0.49
CA LEU A 420 22.96 -18.84 -0.62
C LEU A 420 22.25 -20.16 -0.99
N ALA A 421 21.21 -20.52 -0.23
CA ALA A 421 20.56 -21.82 -0.28
C ALA A 421 19.23 -21.83 -1.07
N GLY A 422 18.74 -20.67 -1.52
CA GLY A 422 17.41 -20.52 -2.08
C GLY A 422 16.29 -20.69 -1.04
N GLY A 423 15.04 -20.54 -1.48
CA GLY A 423 13.87 -20.56 -0.58
C GLY A 423 13.67 -21.90 0.15
N LYS A 424 13.76 -23.03 -0.57
CA LYS A 424 13.56 -24.37 0.03
C LYS A 424 14.68 -24.73 0.99
N GLY A 425 15.93 -24.55 0.56
CA GLY A 425 17.11 -24.86 1.37
C GLY A 425 17.11 -24.08 2.68
N ALA A 426 16.80 -22.78 2.63
CA ALA A 426 16.69 -21.95 3.84
C ALA A 426 15.54 -22.38 4.75
N SER A 427 14.36 -22.69 4.20
CA SER A 427 13.23 -23.17 5.00
C SER A 427 13.54 -24.50 5.71
N LEU A 428 14.16 -25.44 5.00
CA LEU A 428 14.56 -26.73 5.56
C LEU A 428 15.68 -26.60 6.60
N ALA A 429 16.62 -25.68 6.42
CA ALA A 429 17.66 -25.40 7.42
C ALA A 429 17.08 -24.82 8.72
N VAL A 430 16.04 -23.99 8.61
CA VAL A 430 15.26 -23.55 9.78
C VAL A 430 14.61 -24.75 10.46
N LEU A 431 13.84 -25.57 9.74
CA LEU A 431 13.20 -26.76 10.33
C LEU A 431 14.20 -27.73 10.98
N SER A 432 15.35 -27.95 10.35
CA SER A 432 16.42 -28.82 10.84
C SER A 432 17.05 -28.32 12.14
N ALA A 433 17.06 -27.01 12.37
CA ALA A 433 17.52 -26.44 13.64
C ALA A 433 16.52 -26.67 14.77
N PHE A 434 15.21 -26.64 14.46
CA PHE A 434 14.16 -26.77 15.46
C PHE A 434 13.85 -28.23 15.83
N GLN A 435 14.23 -29.23 15.03
CA GLN A 435 14.01 -30.64 15.36
C GLN A 435 14.82 -31.13 16.59
N GLN A 436 15.88 -30.42 16.99
CA GLN A 436 16.73 -30.81 18.13
C GLN A 436 16.27 -30.21 19.47
N GLN A 437 15.13 -29.52 19.49
CA GLN A 437 14.62 -28.93 20.73
C GLN A 437 14.06 -29.99 21.68
N ARG A 438 14.30 -29.81 22.99
CA ARG A 438 13.90 -30.78 24.02
C ARG A 438 12.40 -30.87 24.28
N HIS A 439 11.61 -29.89 23.83
CA HIS A 439 10.18 -29.77 24.13
C HIS A 439 9.38 -29.57 22.84
N LEU A 440 9.40 -30.58 21.97
CA LEU A 440 8.60 -30.58 20.76
C LEU A 440 7.15 -31.00 21.07
N PRO A 441 6.15 -30.40 20.39
CA PRO A 441 4.76 -30.82 20.52
C PRO A 441 4.50 -32.23 20.00
N GLN A 442 5.30 -32.61 19.01
CA GLN A 442 5.31 -33.89 18.34
C GLN A 442 6.73 -34.04 17.78
N GLU A 443 7.35 -35.18 18.04
CA GLU A 443 8.63 -35.51 17.41
C GLU A 443 8.46 -35.55 15.89
N PHE A 444 9.38 -34.88 15.20
CA PHE A 444 9.48 -34.88 13.76
C PHE A 444 10.95 -34.93 13.35
N ARG A 445 11.20 -35.43 12.14
CA ARG A 445 12.52 -35.43 11.54
C ARG A 445 12.53 -34.60 10.26
N VAL A 446 13.64 -33.95 9.98
CA VAL A 446 13.95 -33.42 8.65
C VAL A 446 14.97 -34.37 8.04
N PRO A 447 14.71 -34.99 6.87
CA PRO A 447 15.68 -35.89 6.25
C PRO A 447 17.00 -35.18 5.98
N ASP A 448 18.10 -35.88 6.26
CA ASP A 448 19.45 -35.36 6.10
C ASP A 448 19.74 -35.02 4.63
N GLY A 449 20.64 -34.07 4.43
CA GLY A 449 20.95 -33.62 3.09
C GLY A 449 21.98 -32.50 3.04
N ILE A 450 22.26 -32.09 1.81
CA ILE A 450 23.17 -31.01 1.48
C ILE A 450 22.47 -30.00 0.58
N THR A 451 22.91 -28.75 0.66
CA THR A 451 22.53 -27.71 -0.29
C THR A 451 23.71 -27.41 -1.19
N VAL A 452 23.56 -27.69 -2.49
CA VAL A 452 24.45 -27.21 -3.54
C VAL A 452 24.11 -25.75 -3.79
N THR A 453 25.00 -24.84 -3.37
CA THR A 453 24.67 -23.42 -3.19
C THR A 453 24.62 -22.66 -4.52
N THR A 454 24.16 -21.40 -4.48
CA THR A 454 24.25 -20.48 -5.63
C THR A 454 25.69 -20.24 -6.10
N GLN A 455 26.71 -20.52 -5.28
CA GLN A 455 28.11 -20.47 -5.69
C GLN A 455 28.48 -21.60 -6.66
N ALA A 456 27.94 -22.81 -6.48
CA ALA A 456 28.13 -23.92 -7.40
C ALA A 456 27.57 -23.60 -8.80
N TRP A 457 26.40 -22.96 -8.85
CA TRP A 457 25.83 -22.43 -10.10
C TRP A 457 26.80 -21.46 -10.79
N ARG A 458 27.37 -20.48 -10.06
CA ARG A 458 28.33 -19.52 -10.62
C ARG A 458 29.60 -20.20 -11.16
N LEU A 459 30.13 -21.19 -10.44
CA LEU A 459 31.27 -21.99 -10.90
C LEU A 459 30.95 -22.79 -12.16
N GLN A 460 29.76 -23.40 -12.23
CA GLN A 460 29.31 -24.11 -13.43
C GLN A 460 29.29 -23.18 -14.65
N LEU A 461 28.70 -21.99 -14.51
CA LEU A 461 28.66 -21.00 -15.60
C LEU A 461 30.07 -20.56 -16.02
N ALA A 462 30.95 -20.29 -15.05
CA ALA A 462 32.33 -19.90 -15.32
C ALA A 462 33.14 -21.01 -16.03
N SER A 463 32.81 -22.27 -15.78
CA SER A 463 33.49 -23.43 -16.38
C SER A 463 33.08 -23.70 -17.84
N SER A 464 31.95 -23.17 -18.31
CA SER A 464 31.40 -23.44 -19.64
C SER A 464 31.00 -22.16 -20.39
N ALA A 465 31.84 -21.75 -21.35
CA ALA A 465 31.55 -20.64 -22.23
C ALA A 465 30.32 -20.88 -23.12
N ALA A 466 30.05 -22.13 -23.49
CA ALA A 466 28.88 -22.50 -24.29
C ALA A 466 27.56 -22.29 -23.53
N VAL A 467 27.50 -22.73 -22.27
CA VAL A 467 26.35 -22.50 -21.38
C VAL A 467 26.14 -21.00 -21.17
N THR A 468 27.21 -20.27 -20.84
CA THR A 468 27.13 -18.81 -20.66
C THR A 468 26.61 -18.09 -21.91
N ALA A 469 27.10 -18.46 -23.10
CA ALA A 469 26.63 -17.88 -24.35
C ALA A 469 25.17 -18.23 -24.68
N ALA A 470 24.71 -19.43 -24.32
CA ALA A 470 23.33 -19.87 -24.50
C ALA A 470 22.36 -19.13 -23.57
N LEU A 471 22.73 -18.91 -22.30
CA LEU A 471 21.96 -18.08 -21.36
C LEU A 471 21.84 -16.63 -21.84
N GLN A 472 22.93 -16.04 -22.33
CA GLN A 472 22.90 -14.72 -23.00
C GLN A 472 22.04 -14.73 -24.28
N GLY A 473 21.80 -15.89 -24.87
CA GLY A 473 20.86 -16.08 -25.98
C GLY A 473 19.40 -15.86 -25.55
N ILE A 474 19.01 -16.33 -24.36
CA ILE A 474 17.67 -16.10 -23.80
C ILE A 474 17.46 -14.61 -23.57
N GLU A 475 18.43 -13.93 -22.95
CA GLU A 475 18.35 -12.48 -22.71
C GLU A 475 18.18 -11.68 -24.01
N ARG A 476 18.88 -12.07 -25.09
CA ARG A 476 18.73 -11.47 -26.41
C ARG A 476 17.37 -11.76 -27.04
N ALA A 477 16.87 -12.98 -26.91
CA ALA A 477 15.56 -13.39 -27.46
C ALA A 477 14.39 -12.71 -26.74
N LEU A 478 14.51 -12.43 -25.45
CA LEU A 478 13.50 -11.67 -24.70
C LEU A 478 13.29 -10.26 -25.26
N GLY A 479 14.35 -9.65 -25.82
CA GLY A 479 14.28 -8.34 -26.47
C GLY A 479 13.48 -8.31 -27.79
N SER A 480 13.21 -9.45 -28.43
CA SER A 480 12.46 -9.50 -29.69
C SER A 480 10.95 -9.62 -29.53
N ALA A 481 10.47 -9.87 -28.30
CA ALA A 481 9.07 -10.08 -27.92
C ALA A 481 8.33 -11.20 -28.69
N GLN A 482 9.03 -12.07 -29.44
CA GLN A 482 8.45 -13.22 -30.13
C GLN A 482 8.63 -14.51 -29.33
N ASP A 483 7.52 -15.12 -28.90
CA ASP A 483 7.53 -16.33 -28.08
C ASP A 483 8.23 -17.52 -28.77
N SER A 484 8.19 -17.62 -30.10
CA SER A 484 8.91 -18.66 -30.86
C SER A 484 10.43 -18.56 -30.74
N GLN A 485 10.99 -17.34 -30.74
CA GLN A 485 12.43 -17.11 -30.60
C GLN A 485 12.90 -17.34 -29.17
N ILE A 486 12.07 -16.96 -28.19
CA ILE A 486 12.34 -17.22 -26.77
C ILE A 486 12.37 -18.73 -26.53
N LYS A 487 11.41 -19.47 -27.09
CA LYS A 487 11.37 -20.93 -26.98
C LYS A 487 12.63 -21.58 -27.56
N ASP A 488 13.03 -21.21 -28.78
CA ASP A 488 14.26 -21.74 -29.40
C ASP A 488 15.53 -21.42 -28.58
N ALA A 489 15.61 -20.22 -28.00
CA ALA A 489 16.72 -19.86 -27.12
C ALA A 489 16.73 -20.67 -25.80
N CYS A 490 15.55 -20.88 -25.20
CA CYS A 490 15.37 -21.72 -24.02
C CYS A 490 15.74 -23.19 -24.29
N ASP A 491 15.32 -23.73 -25.44
CA ASP A 491 15.63 -25.11 -25.84
C ASP A 491 17.15 -25.29 -26.02
N LYS A 492 17.82 -24.34 -26.67
CA LYS A 492 19.29 -24.33 -26.82
C LYS A 492 20.03 -24.22 -25.49
N ALA A 493 19.57 -23.36 -24.58
CA ALA A 493 20.18 -23.21 -23.27
C ALA A 493 19.99 -24.45 -22.39
N SER A 494 18.79 -25.05 -22.44
CA SER A 494 18.50 -26.30 -21.74
C SER A 494 19.40 -27.43 -22.24
N GLU A 495 19.60 -27.53 -23.56
CA GLU A 495 20.50 -28.51 -24.16
C GLU A 495 21.97 -28.24 -23.80
N ALA A 496 22.41 -26.98 -23.83
CA ALA A 496 23.78 -26.61 -23.45
C ALA A 496 24.09 -26.96 -21.99
N LEU A 497 23.13 -26.78 -21.08
CA LEU A 497 23.26 -27.21 -19.68
C LEU A 497 23.32 -28.73 -19.56
N ARG A 498 22.36 -29.45 -20.17
CA ARG A 498 22.29 -30.92 -20.12
C ARG A 498 23.50 -31.62 -20.74
N SER A 499 24.14 -31.00 -21.74
CA SER A 499 25.34 -31.54 -22.41
C SER A 499 26.65 -31.10 -21.75
N SER A 500 26.61 -30.18 -20.78
CA SER A 500 27.81 -29.72 -20.07
C SER A 500 28.19 -30.71 -18.97
N ALA A 501 29.47 -31.09 -18.91
CA ALA A 501 30.00 -31.77 -17.73
C ALA A 501 29.89 -30.86 -16.50
N VAL A 502 29.63 -31.46 -15.34
CA VAL A 502 29.65 -30.74 -14.05
C VAL A 502 31.09 -30.30 -13.75
N CYS A 503 31.24 -29.04 -13.30
CA CYS A 503 32.50 -28.47 -12.89
C CYS A 503 33.24 -29.39 -11.90
N PRO A 504 34.55 -29.69 -12.10
CA PRO A 504 35.30 -30.59 -11.23
C PRO A 504 35.25 -30.20 -9.74
N ASP A 505 35.30 -28.90 -9.44
CA ASP A 505 35.24 -28.39 -8.06
C ASP A 505 33.86 -28.64 -7.43
N VAL A 506 32.78 -28.48 -8.20
CA VAL A 506 31.41 -28.78 -7.75
C VAL A 506 31.25 -30.28 -7.54
N ARG A 507 31.72 -31.10 -8.48
CA ARG A 507 31.68 -32.57 -8.37
C ARG A 507 32.39 -33.05 -7.09
N SER A 508 33.62 -32.58 -6.88
CA SER A 508 34.44 -32.93 -5.72
C SER A 508 33.78 -32.48 -4.41
N ALA A 509 33.20 -31.28 -4.38
CA ALA A 509 32.49 -30.78 -3.20
C ALA A 509 31.22 -31.58 -2.88
N VAL A 510 30.42 -31.96 -3.88
CA VAL A 510 29.22 -32.80 -3.68
C VAL A 510 29.61 -34.19 -3.22
N GLU A 511 30.62 -34.81 -3.84
CA GLU A 511 31.12 -36.13 -3.45
C GLU A 511 31.65 -36.12 -2.01
N GLY A 512 32.50 -35.15 -1.68
CA GLY A 512 33.03 -34.98 -0.32
C GLY A 512 31.93 -34.79 0.72
N ALA A 513 30.95 -33.90 0.44
CA ALA A 513 29.87 -33.64 1.37
C ALA A 513 28.94 -34.85 1.57
N LEU A 514 28.69 -35.65 0.53
CA LEU A 514 27.92 -36.90 0.65
C LEU A 514 28.69 -37.98 1.43
N ILE A 515 30.00 -38.12 1.20
CA ILE A 515 30.85 -39.02 1.98
C ILE A 515 30.87 -38.62 3.45
N ASP A 516 31.04 -37.33 3.73
CA ASP A 516 31.09 -36.79 5.09
C ASP A 516 29.74 -36.92 5.82
N LEU A 517 28.62 -36.93 5.10
CA LEU A 517 27.28 -37.04 5.68
C LEU A 517 26.90 -38.49 6.02
N TYR A 518 27.27 -39.45 5.17
CA TYR A 518 26.85 -40.85 5.32
C TYR A 518 27.97 -41.82 5.77
N GLU A 519 29.20 -41.33 5.94
CA GLU A 519 30.44 -42.04 6.31
C GLU A 519 30.89 -43.15 5.32
N THR A 520 29.97 -44.05 4.93
CA THR A 520 30.17 -45.13 3.97
C THR A 520 29.12 -45.06 2.85
N PRO A 521 29.49 -45.25 1.57
CA PRO A 521 28.53 -45.28 0.47
C PRO A 521 27.54 -46.44 0.68
N ASN A 522 26.33 -46.11 1.13
CA ASN A 522 25.24 -47.07 1.23
C ASN A 522 24.47 -47.11 -0.11
N PRO A 523 24.56 -48.22 -0.88
CA PRO A 523 23.86 -48.33 -2.16
C PRO A 523 22.34 -48.40 -2.03
N ASP A 524 21.79 -48.50 -0.82
CA ASP A 524 20.34 -48.52 -0.55
C ASP A 524 19.77 -47.11 -0.33
N VAL A 525 20.62 -46.12 -0.02
CA VAL A 525 20.17 -44.72 0.13
C VAL A 525 19.78 -44.16 -1.24
N ARG A 526 18.67 -43.43 -1.27
CA ARG A 526 18.17 -42.73 -2.45
C ARG A 526 18.04 -41.25 -2.12
N PHE A 527 18.21 -40.40 -3.12
CA PHE A 527 18.14 -38.94 -2.95
C PHE A 527 17.02 -38.31 -3.77
N ALA A 528 16.37 -37.31 -3.17
CA ALA A 528 15.53 -36.34 -3.85
C ALA A 528 16.37 -35.10 -4.16
N VAL A 529 16.52 -34.78 -5.45
CA VAL A 529 17.26 -33.61 -5.91
C VAL A 529 16.25 -32.55 -6.33
N ARG A 530 16.16 -31.47 -5.54
CA ARG A 530 15.10 -30.47 -5.59
C ARG A 530 15.68 -29.10 -5.92
N SER A 531 15.17 -28.45 -6.96
CA SER A 531 15.49 -27.05 -7.24
C SER A 531 15.11 -26.13 -6.07
N SER A 532 16.01 -25.20 -5.72
CA SER A 532 15.79 -24.18 -4.70
C SER A 532 16.16 -22.80 -5.26
N GLY A 533 15.19 -22.17 -5.92
CA GLY A 533 15.35 -20.82 -6.44
C GLY A 533 15.31 -19.75 -5.34
N ARG A 534 16.04 -18.65 -5.53
CA ARG A 534 16.00 -17.48 -4.63
C ARG A 534 14.58 -16.89 -4.47
N ASP A 535 13.82 -16.90 -5.56
CA ASP A 535 12.47 -16.31 -5.63
C ASP A 535 11.35 -17.37 -5.57
N GLU A 536 11.65 -18.62 -5.19
CA GLU A 536 10.71 -19.75 -5.29
C GLU A 536 9.73 -19.86 -4.11
N ASP A 537 10.22 -19.60 -2.88
CA ASP A 537 9.44 -19.66 -1.63
C ASP A 537 9.55 -18.34 -0.85
N GLY A 538 9.61 -17.21 -1.56
CA GLY A 538 9.63 -15.89 -0.95
C GLY A 538 8.24 -15.44 -0.49
N ASP A 539 8.20 -14.47 0.42
CA ASP A 539 6.94 -13.91 0.95
C ASP A 539 6.10 -13.20 -0.14
N GLU A 540 6.70 -12.78 -1.26
CA GLU A 540 6.02 -12.00 -2.31
C GLU A 540 5.43 -12.85 -3.45
N ALA A 541 6.01 -14.03 -3.73
CA ALA A 541 5.57 -14.90 -4.81
C ALA A 541 6.08 -16.33 -4.58
N SER A 542 5.20 -17.31 -4.81
CA SER A 542 5.62 -18.71 -4.95
C SER A 542 5.72 -19.04 -6.44
N ALA A 543 6.87 -19.56 -6.88
CA ALA A 543 7.04 -20.13 -8.23
C ALA A 543 6.67 -21.62 -8.26
N ALA A 544 5.58 -21.98 -7.58
CA ALA A 544 5.13 -23.36 -7.43
C ALA A 544 4.95 -24.06 -8.79
N GLY A 545 5.47 -25.27 -8.88
CA GLY A 545 5.31 -26.16 -10.03
C GLY A 545 6.07 -25.75 -11.30
N GLN A 546 6.96 -24.75 -11.23
CA GLN A 546 7.77 -24.32 -12.39
C GLN A 546 9.17 -24.93 -12.44
N ASN A 547 9.67 -25.48 -11.34
CA ASN A 547 11.02 -26.03 -11.25
C ASN A 547 11.00 -27.52 -10.96
N LEU A 548 12.03 -28.23 -11.45
CA LEU A 548 12.08 -29.69 -11.44
C LEU A 548 12.47 -30.25 -10.07
N THR A 549 11.86 -31.36 -9.70
CA THR A 549 12.31 -32.25 -8.63
C THR A 549 12.53 -33.63 -9.24
N VAL A 550 13.69 -34.24 -8.98
CA VAL A 550 14.02 -35.60 -9.41
C VAL A 550 14.09 -36.48 -8.18
N LEU A 551 13.28 -37.55 -8.15
CA LEU A 551 13.15 -38.44 -7.01
C LEU A 551 13.88 -39.77 -7.27
N GLY A 552 14.36 -40.41 -6.20
CA GLY A 552 14.91 -41.76 -6.27
C GLY A 552 16.30 -41.87 -6.91
N CYS A 553 17.12 -40.83 -6.86
CA CYS A 553 18.48 -40.84 -7.40
C CYS A 553 19.40 -41.76 -6.57
N SER A 554 20.07 -42.70 -7.23
CA SER A 554 20.99 -43.66 -6.61
C SER A 554 22.44 -43.35 -6.97
N GLY A 555 23.26 -43.04 -5.96
CA GLY A 555 24.68 -42.76 -6.12
C GLY A 555 25.02 -41.39 -6.73
N LEU A 556 26.31 -41.06 -6.75
CA LEU A 556 26.81 -39.73 -7.13
C LEU A 556 26.44 -39.35 -8.57
N ASP A 557 26.60 -40.25 -9.54
CA ASP A 557 26.39 -39.92 -10.95
C ASP A 557 24.93 -39.52 -11.24
N GLN A 558 23.94 -40.23 -10.67
CA GLN A 558 22.53 -39.85 -10.82
C GLN A 558 22.20 -38.55 -10.09
N VAL A 559 22.83 -38.28 -8.94
CA VAL A 559 22.68 -36.99 -8.23
C VAL A 559 23.22 -35.84 -9.07
N LEU A 560 24.37 -36.01 -9.72
CA LEU A 560 24.97 -35.00 -10.60
C LEU A 560 24.14 -34.79 -11.87
N ASP A 561 23.61 -35.85 -12.47
CA ASP A 561 22.70 -35.75 -13.62
C ASP A 561 21.42 -35.00 -13.23
N ALA A 562 20.84 -35.33 -12.07
CA ALA A 562 19.67 -34.65 -11.55
C ALA A 562 19.94 -33.18 -11.18
N LEU A 563 21.14 -32.86 -10.66
CA LEU A 563 21.60 -31.50 -10.41
C LEU A 563 21.59 -30.67 -11.70
N VAL A 564 22.14 -31.22 -12.79
CA VAL A 564 22.12 -30.58 -14.12
C VAL A 564 20.71 -30.42 -14.65
N GLN A 565 19.83 -31.42 -14.47
CA GLN A 565 18.42 -31.30 -14.85
C GLN A 565 17.69 -30.21 -14.07
N CYS A 566 17.95 -30.08 -12.77
CA CYS A 566 17.42 -28.99 -11.96
C CYS A 566 17.89 -27.65 -12.51
N TRP A 567 19.19 -27.47 -12.77
CA TRP A 567 19.73 -26.27 -13.41
C TRP A 567 19.15 -26.00 -14.80
N ALA A 568 18.88 -27.02 -15.61
CA ALA A 568 18.21 -26.85 -16.90
C ALA A 568 16.73 -26.43 -16.75
N SER A 569 16.06 -26.77 -15.64
CA SER A 569 14.65 -26.44 -15.43
C SER A 569 14.37 -24.93 -15.30
N VAL A 570 15.31 -24.14 -14.75
CA VAL A 570 15.12 -22.68 -14.63
C VAL A 570 15.11 -21.96 -15.99
N VAL A 571 15.66 -22.59 -17.02
CA VAL A 571 15.74 -22.02 -18.37
C VAL A 571 14.74 -22.61 -19.36
N GLN A 572 13.87 -23.51 -18.91
CA GLN A 572 12.76 -24.00 -19.72
C GLN A 572 11.81 -22.86 -20.10
N PHE A 573 11.20 -22.97 -21.27
CA PHE A 573 10.31 -21.93 -21.81
C PHE A 573 9.17 -21.58 -20.84
N SER A 574 8.55 -22.57 -20.18
CA SER A 574 7.50 -22.36 -19.17
C SER A 574 7.99 -21.53 -17.98
N SER A 575 9.15 -21.88 -17.40
CA SER A 575 9.73 -21.17 -16.25
C SER A 575 10.11 -19.73 -16.62
N VAL A 576 10.76 -19.53 -17.77
CA VAL A 576 11.13 -18.21 -18.30
C VAL A 576 9.87 -17.37 -18.61
N GLN A 577 8.84 -17.97 -19.21
CA GLN A 577 7.59 -17.26 -19.53
C GLN A 577 6.81 -16.89 -18.27
N TYR A 578 6.74 -17.76 -17.27
CA TYR A 578 6.13 -17.48 -15.97
C TYR A 578 6.81 -16.29 -15.28
N ARG A 579 8.15 -16.33 -15.19
CA ARG A 579 8.96 -15.26 -14.60
C ARG A 579 8.77 -13.94 -15.35
N ARG A 580 8.79 -13.96 -16.68
CA ARG A 580 8.52 -12.78 -17.53
C ARG A 580 7.11 -12.21 -17.30
N GLN A 581 6.08 -13.06 -17.23
CA GLN A 581 4.70 -12.64 -16.95
C GLN A 581 4.54 -12.00 -15.57
N ARG A 582 5.40 -12.38 -14.62
CA ARG A 582 5.45 -11.82 -13.27
C ARG A 582 6.48 -10.70 -13.12
N GLY A 583 7.24 -10.32 -14.15
CA GLY A 583 8.30 -9.30 -14.06
C GLY A 583 9.48 -9.69 -13.17
N MET A 584 9.72 -10.99 -13.01
CA MET A 584 10.86 -11.56 -12.31
C MET A 584 12.06 -11.68 -13.25
N ALA A 585 13.26 -11.84 -12.68
CA ALA A 585 14.45 -12.17 -13.46
C ALA A 585 14.17 -13.44 -14.31
N PRO A 586 14.29 -13.38 -15.65
CA PRO A 586 13.96 -14.50 -16.52
C PRO A 586 14.78 -15.76 -16.24
N VAL A 587 16.07 -15.56 -15.91
CA VAL A 587 16.97 -16.60 -15.41
C VAL A 587 17.46 -16.14 -14.04
N SER A 588 17.28 -16.97 -13.01
CA SER A 588 17.79 -16.73 -11.66
C SER A 588 18.93 -17.69 -11.35
N GLU A 589 19.83 -17.26 -10.48
CA GLU A 589 20.72 -18.19 -9.79
C GLU A 589 19.88 -19.24 -9.05
N MET A 590 20.35 -20.48 -9.04
CA MET A 590 19.64 -21.59 -8.45
C MET A 590 20.55 -22.44 -7.59
N ALA A 591 20.16 -22.57 -6.32
CA ALA A 591 20.65 -23.62 -5.45
C ALA A 591 19.86 -24.91 -5.70
N VAL A 592 20.41 -26.04 -5.27
CA VAL A 592 19.75 -27.35 -5.39
C VAL A 592 19.92 -28.09 -4.07
N VAL A 593 18.81 -28.54 -3.50
CA VAL A 593 18.79 -29.35 -2.28
C VAL A 593 18.89 -30.82 -2.70
N VAL A 594 19.87 -31.53 -2.16
CA VAL A 594 19.99 -32.99 -2.28
C VAL A 594 19.65 -33.56 -0.92
N GLN A 595 18.47 -34.16 -0.82
CA GLN A 595 17.89 -34.63 0.43
C GLN A 595 17.67 -36.14 0.38
N GLU A 596 17.87 -36.84 1.49
CA GLU A 596 17.53 -38.26 1.61
C GLU A 596 16.05 -38.52 1.31
N MET A 597 15.77 -39.55 0.51
CA MET A 597 14.41 -40.00 0.24
C MET A 597 13.87 -40.82 1.40
N VAL A 598 12.68 -40.45 1.85
CA VAL A 598 11.93 -41.19 2.88
C VAL A 598 11.05 -42.24 2.20
N ALA A 599 11.19 -43.51 2.60
CA ALA A 599 10.38 -44.64 2.13
C ALA A 599 8.94 -44.59 2.71
N ALA A 600 8.20 -43.53 2.40
CA ALA A 600 6.94 -43.19 3.05
C ALA A 600 5.86 -44.28 2.93
N ASP A 601 5.26 -44.66 4.05
CA ASP A 601 4.01 -45.43 4.07
C ASP A 601 2.86 -44.58 3.53
N MET A 602 2.92 -43.29 3.84
CA MET A 602 2.01 -42.26 3.35
C MET A 602 2.68 -40.88 3.37
N ALA A 603 2.22 -39.99 2.52
CA ALA A 603 2.71 -38.63 2.43
C ALA A 603 1.61 -37.67 1.98
N GLY A 604 1.81 -36.39 2.25
CA GLY A 604 0.77 -35.40 2.07
C GLY A 604 1.21 -33.96 2.23
N VAL A 605 0.21 -33.08 2.22
CA VAL A 605 0.34 -31.64 2.37
C VAL A 605 -0.59 -31.15 3.48
N MET A 606 -0.12 -30.19 4.28
CA MET A 606 -0.89 -29.52 5.32
C MET A 606 -0.92 -28.02 5.08
N PHE A 607 -2.11 -27.44 5.09
CA PHE A 607 -2.31 -26.00 5.14
C PHE A 607 -2.70 -25.59 6.55
N THR A 608 -1.88 -24.76 7.17
CA THR A 608 -2.10 -24.21 8.53
C THR A 608 -3.30 -23.27 8.62
N ARG A 609 -3.76 -22.77 7.47
CA ARG A 609 -4.98 -21.98 7.30
C ARG A 609 -5.68 -22.40 6.03
N ASP A 610 -6.99 -22.24 5.97
CA ASP A 610 -7.75 -22.50 4.76
C ASP A 610 -7.19 -21.64 3.58
N PRO A 611 -6.70 -22.23 2.48
CA PRO A 611 -6.10 -21.46 1.38
C PRO A 611 -7.14 -20.65 0.57
N ALA A 612 -8.42 -21.01 0.63
CA ALA A 612 -9.51 -20.34 -0.07
C ALA A 612 -10.11 -19.22 0.78
N THR A 613 -10.48 -19.54 2.03
CA THR A 613 -11.07 -18.52 2.91
C THR A 613 -10.02 -17.73 3.64
N GLY A 614 -8.87 -18.30 4.00
CA GLY A 614 -7.88 -17.73 4.90
C GLY A 614 -8.14 -17.98 6.38
N SER A 615 -9.18 -18.75 6.74
CA SER A 615 -9.55 -18.96 8.13
C SER A 615 -8.40 -19.63 8.92
N PRO A 616 -8.05 -19.10 10.11
CA PRO A 616 -7.14 -19.75 11.05
C PRO A 616 -7.82 -20.88 11.86
N ALA A 617 -9.12 -21.14 11.65
CA ALA A 617 -9.89 -22.11 12.40
C ALA A 617 -9.75 -23.55 11.92
N THR A 618 -9.00 -23.77 10.85
CA THR A 618 -8.88 -25.09 10.25
C THR A 618 -7.47 -25.33 9.75
N VAL A 619 -6.92 -26.49 10.12
CA VAL A 619 -5.81 -27.11 9.39
C VAL A 619 -6.42 -28.12 8.42
N THR A 620 -6.07 -27.98 7.14
CA THR A 620 -6.48 -28.93 6.09
C THR A 620 -5.31 -29.82 5.75
N ILE A 621 -5.51 -31.14 5.88
CA ILE A 621 -4.51 -32.17 5.61
C ILE A 621 -4.99 -32.97 4.42
N THR A 622 -4.18 -33.06 3.37
CA THR A 622 -4.42 -33.97 2.24
C THR A 622 -3.31 -35.02 2.18
N ALA A 623 -3.66 -36.30 2.06
CA ALA A 623 -2.66 -37.37 2.04
C ALA A 623 -3.07 -38.56 1.17
N ASN A 624 -2.07 -39.27 0.66
CA ASN A 624 -2.23 -40.53 -0.05
C ASN A 624 -1.17 -41.55 0.43
N TYR A 625 -1.37 -42.82 0.12
CA TYR A 625 -0.38 -43.88 0.39
C TYR A 625 0.88 -43.69 -0.46
N GLY A 626 2.03 -44.12 0.07
CA GLY A 626 3.32 -44.03 -0.60
C GLY A 626 3.89 -42.61 -0.59
N LEU A 627 4.68 -42.29 -1.63
CA LEU A 627 5.37 -41.02 -1.82
C LEU A 627 4.40 -39.87 -2.15
N GLY A 628 4.76 -38.67 -1.70
CA GLY A 628 3.93 -37.46 -1.83
C GLY A 628 3.72 -36.96 -3.26
N GLU A 629 4.43 -37.52 -4.23
CA GLU A 629 4.34 -37.20 -5.67
C GLU A 629 2.89 -37.29 -6.18
N SER A 630 2.12 -38.28 -5.71
CA SER A 630 0.72 -38.48 -6.11
C SER A 630 -0.21 -37.35 -5.64
N VAL A 631 0.07 -36.75 -4.48
CA VAL A 631 -0.72 -35.65 -3.90
C VAL A 631 -0.36 -34.32 -4.56
N VAL A 632 0.94 -34.08 -4.78
CA VAL A 632 1.43 -32.82 -5.36
C VAL A 632 1.11 -32.72 -6.85
N SER A 633 1.18 -33.83 -7.59
CA SER A 633 0.84 -33.87 -9.03
C SER A 633 -0.67 -33.96 -9.30
N GLY A 634 -1.45 -34.37 -8.30
CA GLY A 634 -2.89 -34.63 -8.45
C GLY A 634 -3.21 -35.87 -9.30
N SER A 635 -2.27 -36.82 -9.41
CA SER A 635 -2.47 -38.06 -10.19
C SER A 635 -3.47 -39.03 -9.56
N ALA A 636 -3.70 -38.92 -8.25
CA ALA A 636 -4.72 -39.65 -7.52
C ALA A 636 -5.52 -38.70 -6.62
N GLU A 637 -6.80 -39.00 -6.38
CA GLU A 637 -7.61 -38.26 -5.40
C GLU A 637 -7.19 -38.66 -3.97
N PRO A 638 -6.55 -37.76 -3.20
CA PRO A 638 -6.09 -38.06 -1.85
C PRO A 638 -7.24 -38.00 -0.85
N ASP A 639 -7.02 -38.53 0.35
CA ASP A 639 -7.90 -38.24 1.47
C ASP A 639 -7.75 -36.78 1.91
N THR A 640 -8.85 -36.17 2.33
CA THR A 640 -8.86 -34.82 2.91
C THR A 640 -9.41 -34.89 4.33
N VAL A 641 -8.61 -34.41 5.28
CA VAL A 641 -8.97 -34.30 6.68
C VAL A 641 -8.95 -32.84 7.10
N VAL A 642 -10.00 -32.39 7.77
CA VAL A 642 -10.10 -31.04 8.31
C VAL A 642 -10.10 -31.11 9.83
N VAL A 643 -9.10 -30.50 10.43
CA VAL A 643 -8.95 -30.37 11.89
C VAL A 643 -9.33 -28.94 12.27
N ALA A 644 -10.32 -28.80 13.14
CA ALA A 644 -10.67 -27.51 13.72
C ALA A 644 -9.63 -27.10 14.76
N VAL A 645 -9.26 -25.83 14.71
CA VAL A 645 -8.30 -25.18 15.61
C VAL A 645 -9.06 -24.13 16.40
N SER A 646 -9.23 -24.34 17.69
CA SER A 646 -9.75 -23.29 18.59
C SER A 646 -8.75 -22.13 18.69
N TRP A 647 -9.18 -20.98 19.24
CA TRP A 647 -8.28 -19.85 19.45
C TRP A 647 -7.13 -20.14 20.44
N ARG A 648 -7.28 -21.15 21.32
CA ARG A 648 -6.21 -21.65 22.21
C ARG A 648 -5.29 -22.67 21.53
N GLY A 649 -5.57 -23.07 20.30
CA GLY A 649 -4.83 -24.12 19.63
C GLY A 649 -5.28 -25.54 19.98
N ARG A 650 -6.37 -25.73 20.75
CA ARG A 650 -6.98 -27.06 20.90
C ARG A 650 -7.47 -27.57 19.55
N LEU A 651 -7.19 -28.83 19.27
CA LEU A 651 -7.43 -29.50 18.00
C LEU A 651 -8.61 -30.47 18.13
N SER A 652 -9.49 -30.49 17.13
CA SER A 652 -10.56 -31.49 17.04
C SER A 652 -10.85 -31.87 15.60
N LEU A 653 -11.07 -33.15 15.34
CA LEU A 653 -11.41 -33.64 14.00
C LEU A 653 -12.81 -33.14 13.62
N THR A 654 -12.93 -32.43 12.50
CA THR A 654 -14.22 -31.89 12.03
C THR A 654 -14.81 -32.72 10.92
N SER A 655 -14.01 -33.05 9.90
CA SER A 655 -14.49 -33.80 8.75
C SER A 655 -13.38 -34.63 8.11
N ARG A 656 -13.79 -35.72 7.48
CA ARG A 656 -12.91 -36.66 6.77
C ARG A 656 -13.60 -37.07 5.48
N VAL A 657 -12.93 -36.80 4.37
CA VAL A 657 -13.38 -37.17 3.03
C VAL A 657 -12.37 -38.16 2.47
N THR A 658 -12.80 -39.40 2.26
CA THR A 658 -11.95 -40.45 1.70
C THR A 658 -11.90 -40.29 0.18
N GLY A 659 -10.69 -40.10 -0.37
CA GLY A 659 -10.45 -40.06 -1.81
C GLY A 659 -10.38 -41.46 -2.42
N ASP A 660 -10.47 -41.55 -3.75
CA ASP A 660 -10.46 -42.83 -4.48
C ASP A 660 -9.15 -43.62 -4.31
N LYS A 661 -8.02 -42.90 -4.13
CA LYS A 661 -6.67 -43.45 -3.89
C LYS A 661 -6.33 -44.66 -4.76
N ALA A 662 -6.69 -44.63 -6.05
CA ALA A 662 -6.57 -45.79 -6.94
C ALA A 662 -5.13 -46.29 -7.06
N THR A 663 -4.16 -45.37 -7.02
CA THR A 663 -2.74 -45.66 -7.17
C THR A 663 -1.89 -44.95 -6.11
N LYS A 664 -0.72 -45.52 -5.85
CA LYS A 664 0.34 -44.97 -4.98
C LYS A 664 1.69 -45.02 -5.67
N HIS A 665 2.58 -44.09 -5.32
CA HIS A 665 3.96 -44.11 -5.79
C HIS A 665 4.87 -44.70 -4.72
N ILE A 666 5.78 -45.60 -5.09
CA ILE A 666 6.80 -46.13 -4.19
C ILE A 666 8.19 -46.04 -4.83
N MET A 667 9.24 -46.22 -4.02
CA MET A 667 10.61 -46.25 -4.52
C MET A 667 10.84 -47.50 -5.38
N SER A 668 11.60 -47.31 -6.47
CA SER A 668 12.00 -48.40 -7.36
C SER A 668 13.38 -48.96 -6.96
N ASP A 669 13.53 -50.28 -7.00
CA ASP A 669 14.79 -50.97 -6.71
C ASP A 669 15.91 -50.56 -7.69
N CYS A 670 15.55 -50.24 -8.93
CA CYS A 670 16.49 -49.82 -9.99
C CYS A 670 16.72 -48.29 -10.08
N GLY A 671 16.23 -47.52 -9.10
CA GLY A 671 16.25 -46.05 -9.11
C GLY A 671 14.97 -45.44 -9.68
N GLY A 672 14.64 -44.22 -9.25
CA GLY A 672 13.38 -43.54 -9.57
C GLY A 672 12.18 -44.00 -8.71
N THR A 673 10.97 -43.64 -9.15
CA THR A 673 9.69 -44.03 -8.52
C THR A 673 8.87 -44.93 -9.45
N LYS A 674 8.04 -45.80 -8.87
CA LYS A 674 7.08 -46.64 -9.61
C LYS A 674 5.67 -46.46 -9.07
N GLU A 675 4.70 -46.47 -9.96
CA GLU A 675 3.28 -46.43 -9.61
C GLU A 675 2.75 -47.85 -9.41
N GLU A 676 2.00 -48.06 -8.33
CA GLU A 676 1.36 -49.33 -7.99
C GLU A 676 -0.12 -49.11 -7.65
N GLU A 677 -0.97 -50.07 -7.99
CA GLU A 677 -2.38 -50.04 -7.61
C GLU A 677 -2.53 -50.25 -6.10
N VAL A 678 -3.38 -49.44 -5.48
CA VAL A 678 -3.74 -49.63 -4.07
C VAL A 678 -4.82 -50.70 -3.98
N PRO A 679 -4.67 -51.73 -3.12
CA PRO A 679 -5.70 -52.75 -2.94
C PRO A 679 -7.08 -52.14 -2.60
N GLU A 680 -8.16 -52.66 -3.19
CA GLU A 680 -9.53 -52.12 -2.95
C GLU A 680 -9.91 -52.02 -1.46
N THR A 681 -9.38 -52.94 -0.64
CA THR A 681 -9.59 -52.95 0.81
C THR A 681 -8.96 -51.76 1.53
N GLU A 682 -7.87 -51.21 0.98
CA GLU A 682 -7.18 -50.02 1.49
C GLU A 682 -7.75 -48.73 0.90
N ARG A 683 -8.17 -48.73 -0.38
CA ARG A 683 -8.79 -47.57 -1.05
C ARG A 683 -9.98 -46.98 -0.27
N ARG A 684 -10.82 -47.86 0.29
CA ARG A 684 -12.03 -47.46 1.05
C ARG A 684 -11.73 -46.97 2.47
N LYS A 685 -10.51 -47.18 2.97
CA LYS A 685 -10.06 -46.63 4.25
C LYS A 685 -9.39 -45.30 3.98
N CYS A 686 -9.54 -44.36 4.89
CA CYS A 686 -8.67 -43.19 4.84
C CYS A 686 -7.33 -43.50 5.52
N CYS A 687 -6.24 -43.07 4.89
CA CYS A 687 -4.87 -43.36 5.30
C CYS A 687 -4.46 -42.57 6.55
N VAL A 688 -5.03 -41.38 6.76
CA VAL A 688 -4.77 -40.55 7.95
C VAL A 688 -5.73 -40.97 9.06
N SER A 689 -5.22 -41.56 10.14
CA SER A 689 -6.02 -41.83 11.36
C SER A 689 -6.38 -40.52 12.06
N GLU A 690 -7.34 -40.55 12.99
CA GLU A 690 -7.70 -39.37 13.77
C GLU A 690 -6.54 -38.90 14.65
N ASP A 691 -5.86 -39.83 15.32
CA ASP A 691 -4.67 -39.54 16.13
C ASP A 691 -3.55 -38.88 15.30
N LEU A 692 -3.23 -39.48 14.14
CA LEU A 692 -2.22 -38.93 13.24
C LEU A 692 -2.63 -37.55 12.71
N ALA A 693 -3.92 -37.32 12.41
CA ALA A 693 -4.41 -36.02 11.97
C ALA A 693 -4.20 -34.93 13.04
N LEU A 694 -4.45 -35.24 14.31
CA LEU A 694 -4.22 -34.32 15.42
C LEU A 694 -2.72 -34.05 15.63
N ARG A 695 -1.88 -35.09 15.60
CA ARG A 695 -0.41 -34.96 15.66
C ARG A 695 0.15 -34.12 14.52
N LEU A 696 -0.31 -34.34 13.29
CA LEU A 696 0.07 -33.55 12.13
C LEU A 696 -0.39 -32.09 12.24
N ALA A 697 -1.64 -31.84 12.62
CA ALA A 697 -2.13 -30.48 12.83
C ALA A 697 -1.38 -29.74 13.95
N SER A 698 -0.98 -30.46 15.00
CA SER A 698 -0.17 -29.91 16.09
C SER A 698 1.18 -29.39 15.61
N LEU A 699 1.87 -30.21 14.81
CA LEU A 699 3.14 -29.89 14.21
C LEU A 699 3.00 -28.74 13.19
N ALA A 700 1.91 -28.70 12.43
CA ALA A 700 1.64 -27.64 11.48
C ALA A 700 1.54 -26.26 12.16
N LEU A 701 0.80 -26.16 13.28
CA LEU A 701 0.70 -24.93 14.07
C LEU A 701 2.03 -24.50 14.70
N TYR A 702 2.84 -25.47 15.13
CA TYR A 702 4.19 -25.21 15.63
C TYR A 702 5.10 -24.62 14.53
N VAL A 703 5.04 -25.16 13.31
CA VAL A 703 5.77 -24.63 12.16
C VAL A 703 5.25 -23.22 11.77
N GLU A 704 3.95 -22.95 11.77
CA GLU A 704 3.42 -21.57 11.57
C GLU A 704 4.02 -20.57 12.57
N ARG A 705 4.17 -20.97 13.84
CA ARG A 705 4.75 -20.13 14.89
C ARG A 705 6.23 -19.82 14.66
N ILE A 706 7.04 -20.83 14.36
CA ILE A 706 8.49 -20.68 14.07
C ILE A 706 8.71 -19.64 12.96
N PHE A 707 7.87 -19.69 11.94
CA PHE A 707 8.00 -18.85 10.77
C PHE A 707 7.23 -17.51 10.85
N ALA A 708 6.43 -17.32 11.91
CA ALA A 708 5.55 -16.17 12.12
C ALA A 708 4.62 -15.84 10.92
N SER A 709 4.27 -16.85 10.10
CA SER A 709 3.37 -16.68 8.96
C SER A 709 2.73 -18.00 8.54
N PRO A 710 1.53 -17.99 7.91
CA PRO A 710 0.82 -19.20 7.51
C PRO A 710 1.64 -20.05 6.54
N ARG A 711 1.68 -21.36 6.79
CA ARG A 711 2.47 -22.35 6.06
C ARG A 711 1.65 -23.40 5.33
N ASP A 712 2.17 -23.75 4.16
CA ASP A 712 1.89 -24.94 3.37
C ASP A 712 3.09 -25.90 3.56
N ILE A 713 2.84 -27.07 4.11
CA ILE A 713 3.85 -27.99 4.65
C ILE A 713 3.71 -29.35 3.98
N GLU A 714 4.80 -29.85 3.39
CA GLU A 714 4.87 -31.22 2.86
C GLU A 714 5.41 -32.16 3.93
N PHE A 715 4.77 -33.31 4.11
CA PHE A 715 5.18 -34.31 5.10
C PHE A 715 5.14 -35.74 4.54
N ALA A 716 5.87 -36.63 5.21
CA ALA A 716 5.80 -38.08 5.04
C ALA A 716 5.69 -38.76 6.40
N VAL A 717 5.15 -39.98 6.41
CA VAL A 717 5.06 -40.82 7.60
C VAL A 717 5.66 -42.19 7.29
N VAL A 718 6.54 -42.67 8.16
CA VAL A 718 7.17 -43.99 8.09
C VAL A 718 7.13 -44.61 9.47
N ASN A 719 6.53 -45.79 9.61
CA ASN A 719 6.40 -46.47 10.91
C ASN A 719 5.87 -45.54 12.01
N ASP A 720 4.89 -44.68 11.65
CA ASP A 720 4.29 -43.67 12.53
C ASP A 720 5.20 -42.50 12.98
N GLU A 721 6.44 -42.43 12.46
CA GLU A 721 7.32 -41.26 12.59
C GLU A 721 7.02 -40.23 11.49
N ILE A 722 6.96 -38.95 11.86
CA ILE A 722 6.63 -37.84 10.95
C ILE A 722 7.92 -37.20 10.42
N TYR A 723 8.00 -37.07 9.11
CA TYR A 723 9.08 -36.36 8.41
C TYR A 723 8.53 -35.08 7.78
N LEU A 724 9.17 -33.94 8.04
CA LEU A 724 8.88 -32.68 7.35
C LEU A 724 9.79 -32.55 6.13
N LEU A 725 9.16 -32.45 4.95
CA LEU A 725 9.86 -32.44 3.67
C LEU A 725 9.99 -31.04 3.08
N GLN A 726 9.08 -30.12 3.42
CA GLN A 726 9.12 -28.72 2.99
C GLN A 726 8.16 -27.87 3.84
N ALA A 727 8.44 -26.57 4.02
CA ALA A 727 7.49 -25.59 4.50
C ALA A 727 7.59 -24.28 3.70
N ARG A 728 6.48 -23.80 3.13
CA ARG A 728 6.43 -22.57 2.31
C ARG A 728 5.31 -21.62 2.75
N PRO A 729 5.45 -20.29 2.58
CA PRO A 729 4.42 -19.35 3.00
C PRO A 729 3.17 -19.42 2.09
N ILE A 730 1.97 -19.30 2.69
CA ILE A 730 0.71 -19.18 1.93
C ILE A 730 0.54 -17.73 1.43
N THR A 731 1.14 -17.43 0.28
CA THR A 731 1.18 -16.07 -0.31
C THR A 731 -0.18 -15.56 -0.82
N SER A 732 -1.18 -16.43 -1.01
CA SER A 732 -2.51 -16.03 -1.49
C SER A 732 -3.28 -15.14 -0.51
N LEU A 733 -2.98 -15.24 0.79
CA LEU A 733 -3.72 -14.55 1.85
C LEU A 733 -3.43 -13.04 1.91
N GLU A 734 -2.25 -12.61 1.47
CA GLU A 734 -1.80 -11.21 1.50
C GLU A 734 -2.11 -10.44 0.21
N LEU A 735 -2.69 -11.11 -0.79
CA LEU A 735 -3.08 -10.47 -2.04
C LEU A 735 -4.07 -9.33 -1.79
N TRP A 736 -3.80 -8.18 -2.42
CA TRP A 736 -4.68 -7.01 -2.39
C TRP A 736 -6.10 -7.38 -2.84
N SER A 737 -7.16 -6.89 -2.20
CA SER A 737 -8.51 -6.99 -2.75
C SER A 737 -8.78 -5.89 -3.79
N ASP A 738 -9.79 -6.07 -4.64
CA ASP A 738 -10.17 -5.03 -5.62
C ASP A 738 -10.56 -3.72 -4.93
N LEU A 739 -11.19 -3.81 -3.75
CA LEU A 739 -11.56 -2.64 -2.95
C LEU A 739 -10.33 -1.94 -2.35
N GLU A 740 -9.34 -2.68 -1.84
CA GLU A 740 -8.08 -2.07 -1.37
C GLU A 740 -7.33 -1.37 -2.51
N LEU A 741 -7.32 -1.97 -3.71
CA LEU A 741 -6.72 -1.36 -4.92
C LEU A 741 -7.45 -0.09 -5.38
N GLN A 742 -8.74 0.00 -5.14
CA GLN A 742 -9.49 1.24 -5.35
C GLN A 742 -9.14 2.28 -4.27
N LEU A 743 -9.25 1.90 -3.00
CA LEU A 743 -9.07 2.80 -1.86
C LEU A 743 -7.65 3.38 -1.75
N GLU A 744 -6.63 2.65 -2.21
CA GLU A 744 -5.26 3.19 -2.29
C GLU A 744 -5.11 4.32 -3.33
N LEU A 745 -6.03 4.42 -4.29
CA LEU A 745 -6.05 5.45 -5.33
C LEU A 745 -7.04 6.57 -5.02
N ASP A 746 -7.92 6.37 -4.03
CA ASP A 746 -8.85 7.39 -3.54
C ASP A 746 -8.14 8.36 -2.57
N ASP A 747 -8.53 9.62 -2.61
CA ASP A 747 -8.16 10.61 -1.60
C ASP A 747 -9.12 10.54 -0.41
N ALA A 748 -8.60 10.87 0.77
CA ALA A 748 -9.40 10.94 1.98
C ALA A 748 -10.32 12.17 1.98
N VAL A 749 -11.51 12.03 2.57
CA VAL A 749 -12.55 13.06 2.65
C VAL A 749 -12.69 13.50 4.10
N LEU A 750 -12.40 14.77 4.34
CA LEU A 750 -12.21 15.33 5.67
C LEU A 750 -13.47 15.32 6.54
N SER A 751 -14.65 15.59 5.96
CA SER A 751 -15.93 15.56 6.67
C SER A 751 -17.05 15.08 5.76
N ASP A 752 -18.18 14.69 6.34
CA ASP A 752 -19.40 14.37 5.57
C ASP A 752 -20.03 15.63 4.95
N SER A 753 -19.51 16.80 5.32
CA SER A 753 -19.86 18.11 4.77
C SER A 753 -18.86 18.62 3.71
N GLU A 754 -17.99 17.77 3.16
CA GLU A 754 -17.25 18.12 1.95
C GLU A 754 -18.19 18.19 0.74
N LEU A 755 -17.83 19.00 -0.27
CA LEU A 755 -18.61 19.16 -1.50
C LEU A 755 -17.69 18.90 -2.69
N LEU A 756 -17.92 17.78 -3.37
CA LEU A 756 -17.11 17.31 -4.48
C LEU A 756 -17.93 17.28 -5.75
N THR A 757 -17.36 17.71 -6.88
CA THR A 757 -18.06 17.73 -8.17
C THR A 757 -17.20 17.22 -9.31
N CYS A 758 -17.80 16.51 -10.26
CA CYS A 758 -17.19 16.18 -11.55
C CYS A 758 -17.42 17.28 -12.61
N ALA A 759 -18.08 18.39 -12.28
CA ALA A 759 -18.26 19.51 -13.19
C ALA A 759 -16.89 20.04 -13.63
N ASN A 760 -16.75 20.38 -14.92
CA ASN A 760 -15.50 20.76 -15.58
C ASN A 760 -14.45 19.62 -15.70
N THR A 761 -14.14 18.90 -14.60
CA THR A 761 -13.18 17.77 -14.65
C THR A 761 -13.69 16.62 -15.50
N GLY A 762 -15.00 16.36 -15.52
CA GLY A 762 -15.62 15.35 -16.38
C GLY A 762 -15.51 15.67 -17.88
N GLU A 763 -15.22 16.91 -18.25
CA GLU A 763 -14.92 17.30 -19.64
C GLU A 763 -13.43 17.23 -19.95
N VAL A 764 -12.57 17.69 -19.01
CA VAL A 764 -11.11 17.78 -19.23
C VAL A 764 -10.40 16.45 -19.00
N LEU A 765 -10.87 15.66 -18.04
CA LEU A 765 -10.34 14.35 -17.63
C LEU A 765 -11.51 13.35 -17.48
N PRO A 766 -12.18 12.99 -18.59
CA PRO A 766 -13.37 12.17 -18.55
C PRO A 766 -13.07 10.73 -18.10
N GLY A 767 -14.03 10.14 -17.41
CA GLY A 767 -14.03 8.72 -17.06
C GLY A 767 -12.99 8.34 -16.00
N ALA A 768 -12.69 7.05 -15.96
CA ALA A 768 -11.73 6.47 -15.04
C ALA A 768 -10.30 6.62 -15.60
N LEU A 769 -9.46 7.30 -14.84
CA LEU A 769 -8.07 7.53 -15.20
C LEU A 769 -7.21 6.31 -14.84
N THR A 770 -6.15 6.08 -15.62
CA THR A 770 -5.16 5.06 -15.27
C THR A 770 -4.37 5.45 -14.01
N PRO A 771 -3.91 4.50 -13.19
CA PRO A 771 -3.09 4.76 -11.99
C PRO A 771 -1.88 5.68 -12.24
N LEU A 772 -1.19 5.53 -13.39
CA LEU A 772 -0.07 6.39 -13.74
C LEU A 772 -0.55 7.83 -13.94
N THR A 773 -1.61 8.01 -14.71
CA THR A 773 -2.24 9.32 -14.94
C THR A 773 -2.65 9.96 -13.61
N LEU A 774 -3.37 9.23 -12.74
CA LEU A 774 -3.81 9.69 -11.42
C LEU A 774 -2.65 10.14 -10.54
N SER A 775 -1.55 9.38 -10.55
CA SER A 775 -0.38 9.66 -9.73
C SER A 775 0.46 10.86 -10.21
N LEU A 776 0.17 11.40 -11.40
CA LEU A 776 0.93 12.48 -12.02
C LEU A 776 0.07 13.70 -12.38
N VAL A 777 -0.84 13.54 -13.35
CA VAL A 777 -1.50 14.68 -14.01
C VAL A 777 -2.40 15.43 -13.01
N PRO A 778 -3.38 14.79 -12.34
CA PRO A 778 -4.23 15.48 -11.38
C PRO A 778 -3.45 16.01 -10.18
N LYS A 779 -2.43 15.28 -9.67
CA LYS A 779 -1.59 15.76 -8.58
C LYS A 779 -0.79 17.03 -8.93
N VAL A 780 -0.29 17.12 -10.16
CA VAL A 780 0.40 18.32 -10.65
C VAL A 780 -0.57 19.48 -10.79
N LEU A 781 -1.76 19.24 -11.35
CA LEU A 781 -2.80 20.26 -11.49
C LEU A 781 -3.28 20.76 -10.12
N ASP A 782 -3.49 19.84 -9.17
CA ASP A 782 -3.87 20.14 -7.79
C ASP A 782 -2.80 21.00 -7.12
N LEU A 783 -1.53 20.58 -7.14
CA LEU A 783 -0.44 21.35 -6.54
C LEU A 783 -0.29 22.75 -7.15
N ALA A 784 -0.38 22.84 -8.47
CA ALA A 784 -0.35 24.13 -9.16
C ALA A 784 -1.51 25.02 -8.74
N LEU A 785 -2.71 24.46 -8.54
CA LEU A 785 -3.89 25.18 -8.10
C LEU A 785 -3.73 25.65 -6.65
N GLN A 786 -3.32 24.74 -5.77
CA GLN A 786 -3.00 25.01 -4.38
C GLN A 786 -1.98 26.17 -4.23
N ARG A 787 -0.92 26.20 -5.05
CA ARG A 787 0.09 27.28 -5.03
C ARG A 787 -0.46 28.63 -5.44
N VAL A 788 -1.28 28.68 -6.49
CA VAL A 788 -1.92 29.94 -6.92
C VAL A 788 -2.91 30.43 -5.86
N LEU A 789 -3.73 29.54 -5.29
CA LEU A 789 -4.66 29.87 -4.21
C LEU A 789 -3.93 30.36 -2.96
N CYS A 790 -2.79 29.73 -2.60
CA CYS A 790 -1.94 30.17 -1.50
C CYS A 790 -1.41 31.59 -1.70
N GLN A 791 -0.91 31.93 -2.89
CA GLN A 791 -0.40 33.28 -3.19
C GLN A 791 -1.52 34.32 -3.13
N ARG A 792 -2.67 33.99 -3.73
CA ARG A 792 -3.86 34.86 -3.76
C ARG A 792 -4.44 35.11 -2.38
N ASN A 793 -4.46 34.09 -1.53
CA ASN A 793 -5.10 34.13 -0.21
C ASN A 793 -4.09 34.31 0.94
N SER A 794 -2.82 34.62 0.65
CA SER A 794 -1.74 34.75 1.63
C SER A 794 -2.01 35.79 2.75
N VAL A 795 -2.89 36.75 2.51
CA VAL A 795 -3.32 37.76 3.49
C VAL A 795 -4.45 37.25 4.41
N VAL A 796 -5.12 36.16 4.03
CA VAL A 796 -6.36 35.66 4.64
C VAL A 796 -6.19 34.28 5.27
N ALA A 797 -5.29 33.45 4.77
CA ALA A 797 -5.06 32.10 5.30
C ALA A 797 -3.57 31.71 5.23
N SER A 798 -3.08 31.11 6.31
CA SER A 798 -1.79 30.41 6.31
C SER A 798 -2.03 29.03 5.70
N TYR A 799 -1.52 28.80 4.50
CA TYR A 799 -1.73 27.57 3.74
C TYR A 799 -0.40 27.08 3.18
N SER A 800 -0.07 25.80 3.39
CA SER A 800 1.12 25.17 2.84
C SER A 800 0.70 24.23 1.70
N PRO A 801 1.01 24.56 0.44
CA PRO A 801 0.69 23.69 -0.68
C PRO A 801 1.43 22.34 -0.59
N ASP A 802 0.68 21.25 -0.67
CA ASP A 802 1.21 19.89 -0.61
C ASP A 802 0.32 18.97 -1.47
N PRO A 803 0.86 18.33 -2.53
CA PRO A 803 0.08 17.44 -3.39
C PRO A 803 -0.45 16.18 -2.69
N ALA A 804 0.05 15.85 -1.49
CA ALA A 804 -0.43 14.71 -0.72
C ALA A 804 -1.65 15.05 0.15
N THR A 805 -1.87 16.32 0.48
CA THR A 805 -2.84 16.77 1.50
C THR A 805 -3.65 17.95 0.96
N ASN A 806 -4.69 18.39 1.67
CA ASN A 806 -5.46 19.61 1.33
C ASN A 806 -5.92 19.72 -0.16
N LYS A 807 -6.69 18.73 -0.62
CA LYS A 807 -7.05 18.55 -2.03
C LYS A 807 -8.03 19.61 -2.55
N CYS A 808 -7.59 20.38 -3.55
CA CYS A 808 -8.49 21.16 -4.41
C CYS A 808 -9.06 20.26 -5.51
N ILE A 809 -8.26 19.32 -6.01
CA ILE A 809 -8.68 18.25 -6.90
C ILE A 809 -8.52 16.92 -6.16
N ALA A 810 -9.65 16.28 -5.84
CA ALA A 810 -9.72 15.03 -5.12
C ALA A 810 -10.00 13.86 -6.06
N MET A 811 -9.42 12.71 -5.75
CA MET A 811 -9.62 11.50 -6.55
C MET A 811 -10.56 10.53 -5.83
N SER A 812 -11.54 9.98 -6.55
CA SER A 812 -12.40 8.92 -6.03
C SER A 812 -12.84 7.98 -7.14
N HIS A 813 -12.77 6.66 -6.91
CA HIS A 813 -13.11 5.63 -7.88
C HIS A 813 -12.40 5.82 -9.22
N LEU A 814 -11.13 6.27 -9.18
CA LEU A 814 -10.33 6.64 -10.35
C LEU A 814 -10.84 7.87 -11.15
N HIS A 815 -11.82 8.60 -10.64
CA HIS A 815 -12.34 9.83 -11.23
C HIS A 815 -11.73 11.04 -10.54
N CYS A 816 -11.64 12.13 -11.31
CA CYS A 816 -11.13 13.42 -10.87
C CYS A 816 -12.30 14.33 -10.47
N MET A 817 -12.27 14.89 -9.26
CA MET A 817 -13.33 15.74 -8.72
C MET A 817 -12.77 17.04 -8.17
N LEU A 818 -13.48 18.15 -8.36
CA LEU A 818 -13.16 19.44 -7.75
C LEU A 818 -13.75 19.51 -6.33
N ASN A 819 -12.94 19.93 -5.37
CA ASN A 819 -13.40 20.28 -4.03
C ASN A 819 -13.91 21.72 -4.00
N MET A 820 -15.24 21.86 -3.95
CA MET A 820 -15.91 23.15 -3.92
C MET A 820 -15.59 23.94 -2.66
N MET A 821 -15.37 23.27 -1.52
CA MET A 821 -15.02 23.94 -0.26
C MET A 821 -13.71 24.69 -0.39
N GLU A 822 -12.71 24.07 -1.01
CA GLU A 822 -11.38 24.66 -1.19
C GLU A 822 -11.29 25.66 -2.35
N ILE A 823 -11.99 25.39 -3.45
CA ILE A 823 -11.89 26.20 -4.69
C ILE A 823 -12.86 27.38 -4.69
N LEU A 824 -14.12 27.15 -4.35
CA LEU A 824 -15.21 28.12 -4.52
C LEU A 824 -15.52 28.86 -3.22
N TYR A 825 -15.55 28.15 -2.09
CA TYR A 825 -16.15 28.65 -0.85
C TYR A 825 -15.16 29.17 0.18
N ARG A 826 -13.87 29.22 -0.16
CA ARG A 826 -12.82 29.76 0.70
C ARG A 826 -12.85 31.28 0.83
N SER A 827 -13.52 31.98 -0.07
CA SER A 827 -13.45 33.44 -0.21
C SER A 827 -14.86 34.02 -0.44
N LEU A 828 -15.70 33.95 0.59
CA LEU A 828 -17.12 34.33 0.51
C LEU A 828 -17.43 35.72 1.05
N ASP A 829 -18.46 36.32 0.45
CA ASP A 829 -19.17 37.50 0.94
C ASP A 829 -20.24 37.13 1.99
N LYS A 830 -20.76 38.13 2.72
CA LYS A 830 -21.83 37.91 3.71
C LYS A 830 -23.10 37.34 3.06
N GLU A 831 -23.44 37.83 1.87
CA GLU A 831 -24.56 37.34 1.04
C GLU A 831 -23.98 36.73 -0.23
N ILE A 832 -24.75 35.88 -0.92
CA ILE A 832 -24.38 35.36 -2.24
C ILE A 832 -24.22 36.56 -3.19
N SER A 833 -23.00 36.78 -3.65
CA SER A 833 -22.66 37.92 -4.50
C SER A 833 -22.56 37.51 -5.96
N THR A 834 -22.55 38.50 -6.85
CA THR A 834 -22.28 38.32 -8.28
C THR A 834 -20.95 37.60 -8.53
N VAL A 835 -19.98 37.71 -7.60
CA VAL A 835 -18.69 37.02 -7.66
C VAL A 835 -18.89 35.51 -7.51
N THR A 836 -19.62 35.06 -6.49
CA THR A 836 -19.94 33.64 -6.28
C THR A 836 -20.71 33.06 -7.45
N GLN A 837 -21.72 33.78 -7.94
CA GLN A 837 -22.51 33.38 -9.11
C GLN A 837 -21.66 33.27 -10.39
N SER A 838 -20.68 34.16 -10.58
CA SER A 838 -19.77 34.07 -11.73
C SER A 838 -18.86 32.85 -11.69
N LEU A 839 -18.45 32.42 -10.49
CA LEU A 839 -17.64 31.22 -10.30
C LEU A 839 -18.46 29.96 -10.58
N ASP A 840 -19.73 29.93 -10.19
CA ASP A 840 -20.65 28.84 -10.54
C ASP A 840 -20.77 28.69 -12.05
N LEU A 841 -21.01 29.81 -12.76
CA LEU A 841 -21.06 29.80 -14.23
C LEU A 841 -19.76 29.32 -14.87
N ALA A 842 -18.60 29.61 -14.27
CA ALA A 842 -17.30 29.19 -14.77
C ALA A 842 -17.03 27.68 -14.56
N VAL A 843 -17.57 27.07 -13.51
CA VAL A 843 -17.36 25.65 -13.18
C VAL A 843 -18.46 24.75 -13.74
N PHE A 844 -19.72 25.16 -13.59
CA PHE A 844 -20.92 24.36 -13.90
C PHE A 844 -21.63 24.82 -15.18
N GLY A 845 -21.32 26.01 -15.70
CA GLY A 845 -22.06 26.63 -16.81
C GLY A 845 -23.45 27.16 -16.41
N HIS A 846 -23.87 26.96 -15.16
CA HIS A 846 -25.13 27.43 -14.58
C HIS A 846 -24.95 27.76 -13.09
N LEU A 847 -25.96 28.38 -12.47
CA LEU A 847 -25.90 28.76 -11.05
C LEU A 847 -26.20 27.56 -10.17
N VAL A 848 -25.36 27.32 -9.17
CA VAL A 848 -25.39 26.13 -8.30
C VAL A 848 -25.39 26.49 -6.82
N THR A 849 -24.66 27.54 -6.44
CA THR A 849 -24.52 27.95 -5.05
C THR A 849 -25.85 28.48 -4.51
N ASP A 850 -26.38 27.79 -3.52
CA ASP A 850 -27.57 28.17 -2.77
C ASP A 850 -27.21 28.67 -1.36
N GLU A 851 -28.23 29.03 -0.58
CA GLU A 851 -28.04 29.49 0.80
C GLU A 851 -27.42 28.41 1.71
N ARG A 852 -27.67 27.12 1.42
CA ARG A 852 -27.16 25.98 2.20
C ARG A 852 -25.65 25.85 2.04
N TYR A 853 -25.15 25.83 0.80
CA TYR A 853 -23.73 25.75 0.50
C TYR A 853 -22.98 27.01 0.90
N HIS A 854 -23.57 28.19 0.67
CA HIS A 854 -22.98 29.46 1.09
C HIS A 854 -22.79 29.54 2.60
N LYS A 855 -23.81 29.17 3.39
CA LYS A 855 -23.71 29.12 4.86
C LYS A 855 -22.61 28.16 5.33
N ARG A 856 -22.45 27.00 4.68
CA ARG A 856 -21.37 26.05 5.00
C ARG A 856 -19.99 26.64 4.77
N GLY A 857 -19.79 27.31 3.64
CA GLY A 857 -18.53 28.00 3.35
C GLY A 857 -18.21 29.11 4.35
N VAL A 858 -19.21 29.96 4.66
CA VAL A 858 -19.07 31.04 5.65
C VAL A 858 -18.79 30.50 7.05
N ALA A 859 -19.42 29.39 7.44
CA ALA A 859 -19.16 28.75 8.73
C ALA A 859 -17.72 28.25 8.85
N ARG A 860 -17.10 27.79 7.75
CA ARG A 860 -15.74 27.23 7.76
C ARG A 860 -14.65 28.28 7.64
N TYR A 861 -14.77 29.22 6.70
CA TYR A 861 -13.70 30.18 6.36
C TYR A 861 -14.01 31.61 6.80
N GLY A 862 -15.22 31.89 7.28
CA GLY A 862 -15.68 33.24 7.56
C GLY A 862 -15.92 34.07 6.29
N THR A 863 -15.98 35.38 6.46
CA THR A 863 -16.21 36.33 5.36
C THR A 863 -14.98 37.18 5.08
N LEU A 864 -14.77 37.53 3.81
CA LEU A 864 -13.63 38.36 3.40
C LEU A 864 -13.65 39.77 4.02
N SER A 865 -12.50 40.19 4.54
CA SER A 865 -12.27 41.58 4.95
C SER A 865 -12.12 42.50 3.73
N LEU A 866 -12.31 43.82 3.92
CA LEU A 866 -12.12 44.80 2.84
C LEU A 866 -10.67 44.82 2.32
N ALA A 867 -9.69 44.66 3.20
CA ALA A 867 -8.28 44.58 2.85
C ALA A 867 -7.98 43.36 1.97
N ALA A 868 -8.57 42.20 2.31
CA ALA A 868 -8.44 40.98 1.51
C ALA A 868 -9.02 41.14 0.11
N LYS A 869 -10.19 41.80 -0.02
CA LYS A 869 -10.81 42.10 -1.32
C LYS A 869 -9.95 43.02 -2.17
N LEU A 870 -9.39 44.07 -1.56
CA LEU A 870 -8.50 45.00 -2.25
C LEU A 870 -7.21 44.30 -2.72
N TYR A 871 -6.62 43.46 -1.87
CA TYR A 871 -5.46 42.65 -2.23
C TYR A 871 -5.77 41.70 -3.38
N GLY A 872 -6.89 40.99 -3.34
CA GLY A 872 -7.32 40.10 -4.43
C GLY A 872 -7.48 40.83 -5.77
N ALA A 873 -8.06 42.04 -5.76
CA ALA A 873 -8.18 42.86 -6.96
C ALA A 873 -6.81 43.33 -7.51
N LEU A 874 -5.90 43.75 -6.62
CA LEU A 874 -4.52 44.12 -6.99
C LEU A 874 -3.74 42.92 -7.53
N PHE A 875 -3.91 41.75 -6.92
CA PHE A 875 -3.31 40.49 -7.37
C PHE A 875 -3.79 40.13 -8.78
N ALA A 876 -5.10 40.18 -9.05
CA ALA A 876 -5.65 39.92 -10.38
C ALA A 876 -5.12 40.91 -11.45
N LEU A 877 -4.94 42.18 -11.09
CA LEU A 877 -4.32 43.17 -11.99
C LEU A 877 -2.84 42.87 -12.26
N TRP A 878 -2.11 42.45 -11.23
CA TRP A 878 -0.72 42.01 -11.35
C TRP A 878 -0.60 40.79 -12.26
N GLU A 879 -1.49 39.80 -12.16
CA GLU A 879 -1.51 38.61 -13.02
C GLU A 879 -1.60 39.00 -14.51
N PHE A 880 -2.39 40.01 -14.86
CA PHE A 880 -2.52 40.46 -16.25
C PHE A 880 -1.19 40.99 -16.82
N VAL A 881 -0.45 41.78 -16.02
CA VAL A 881 0.87 42.32 -16.39
C VAL A 881 1.91 41.21 -16.43
N TYR A 882 1.91 40.33 -15.43
CA TYR A 882 2.83 39.21 -15.29
C TYR A 882 2.70 38.22 -16.47
N ASN A 883 1.47 37.88 -16.86
CA ASN A 883 1.17 36.94 -17.94
C ASN A 883 1.58 37.46 -19.33
N LYS A 884 1.64 38.79 -19.53
CA LYS A 884 2.05 39.38 -20.82
C LYS A 884 3.48 39.01 -21.24
N ARG A 885 4.38 38.78 -20.27
CA ARG A 885 5.77 38.36 -20.54
C ARG A 885 5.96 36.85 -20.52
N ARG A 886 5.28 36.14 -19.62
CA ARG A 886 5.52 34.72 -19.36
C ARG A 886 4.88 33.78 -20.39
N VAL A 887 3.68 34.10 -20.90
CA VAL A 887 2.95 33.23 -21.83
C VAL A 887 3.71 33.01 -23.15
N PRO A 888 4.24 34.04 -23.85
CA PRO A 888 4.98 33.81 -25.09
C PRO A 888 6.26 32.98 -24.90
N ALA A 889 7.01 33.24 -23.82
CA ALA A 889 8.20 32.47 -23.50
C ALA A 889 7.88 30.99 -23.21
N LEU A 890 6.76 30.75 -22.52
CA LEU A 890 6.26 29.41 -22.26
C LEU A 890 5.84 28.70 -23.54
N GLN A 891 5.13 29.37 -24.45
CA GLN A 891 4.72 28.80 -25.74
C GLN A 891 5.93 28.37 -26.56
N GLU A 892 6.98 29.19 -26.62
CA GLU A 892 8.22 28.86 -27.31
C GLU A 892 8.89 27.62 -26.72
N ARG A 893 8.96 27.53 -25.38
CA ARG A 893 9.50 26.35 -24.68
C ARG A 893 8.69 25.08 -24.94
N CYS A 894 7.37 25.19 -25.11
CA CYS A 894 6.49 24.04 -25.32
C CYS A 894 6.48 23.54 -26.78
N ARG A 895 6.86 24.36 -27.76
CA ARG A 895 6.84 23.99 -29.20
C ARG A 895 7.73 22.79 -29.52
N SER A 896 8.90 22.70 -28.88
CA SER A 896 9.90 21.64 -29.11
C SER A 896 10.00 20.63 -27.96
N TYR A 897 8.98 20.58 -27.09
CA TYR A 897 9.00 19.77 -25.89
C TYR A 897 8.99 18.27 -26.22
N SER A 898 10.12 17.60 -25.99
CA SER A 898 10.30 16.18 -26.34
C SER A 898 11.30 15.48 -25.42
N PHE A 899 11.14 14.17 -25.27
CA PHE A 899 12.06 13.30 -24.54
C PHE A 899 13.01 12.60 -25.51
N ARG A 900 14.21 12.24 -25.04
CA ARG A 900 15.18 11.52 -25.88
C ARG A 900 14.81 10.06 -25.91
N THR A 901 14.30 9.60 -27.04
CA THR A 901 13.79 8.24 -27.21
C THR A 901 14.52 7.59 -28.37
N GLY A 902 15.47 6.70 -28.08
CA GLY A 902 16.25 5.98 -29.09
C GLY A 902 16.69 4.61 -28.57
N ARG A 903 17.07 3.70 -29.47
CA ARG A 903 17.39 2.29 -29.15
C ARG A 903 18.51 2.12 -28.11
N ALA A 904 19.38 3.12 -27.92
CA ALA A 904 20.47 3.07 -26.96
C ALA A 904 20.08 3.52 -25.52
N VAL A 905 18.85 3.99 -25.30
CA VAL A 905 18.39 4.50 -24.00
C VAL A 905 17.75 3.36 -23.20
N LYS A 906 18.29 3.06 -22.01
CA LYS A 906 17.70 2.10 -21.07
C LYS A 906 16.48 2.68 -20.35
N ALA A 907 15.57 1.82 -19.88
CA ALA A 907 14.34 2.21 -19.17
C ALA A 907 14.64 3.17 -18.00
N GLY A 908 15.65 2.87 -17.19
CA GLY A 908 16.02 3.72 -16.06
C GLY A 908 16.54 5.11 -16.44
N ALA A 909 17.24 5.23 -17.57
CA ALA A 909 17.70 6.53 -18.07
C ALA A 909 16.54 7.39 -18.58
N LEU A 910 15.57 6.77 -19.26
CA LEU A 910 14.36 7.47 -19.70
C LEU A 910 13.49 7.89 -18.51
N LEU A 911 13.30 7.02 -17.51
CA LEU A 911 12.57 7.35 -16.29
C LEU A 911 13.26 8.49 -15.52
N ALA A 912 14.59 8.49 -15.41
CA ALA A 912 15.34 9.60 -14.81
C ALA A 912 15.13 10.92 -15.58
N GLN A 913 15.12 10.86 -16.92
CA GLN A 913 14.83 12.03 -17.75
C GLN A 913 13.42 12.58 -17.48
N VAL A 914 12.41 11.71 -17.49
CA VAL A 914 11.01 12.06 -17.16
C VAL A 914 10.91 12.67 -15.76
N SER A 915 11.52 12.03 -14.77
CA SER A 915 11.53 12.47 -13.38
C SER A 915 12.12 13.87 -13.22
N SER A 916 13.23 14.16 -13.91
CA SER A 916 13.91 15.47 -13.84
C SER A 916 13.08 16.63 -14.42
N ARG A 917 12.10 16.33 -15.28
CA ARG A 917 11.27 17.33 -15.98
C ARG A 917 9.88 17.49 -15.40
N LEU A 918 9.45 16.65 -14.46
CA LEU A 918 8.15 16.81 -13.78
C LEU A 918 7.92 18.20 -13.17
N PRO A 919 8.92 18.87 -12.56
CA PRO A 919 8.72 20.23 -12.04
C PRO A 919 8.37 21.26 -13.11
N GLU A 920 8.79 21.04 -14.37
CA GLU A 920 8.41 21.91 -15.48
C GLU A 920 6.90 21.82 -15.73
N LEU A 921 6.30 20.62 -15.65
CA LEU A 921 4.85 20.45 -15.81
C LEU A 921 4.07 21.23 -14.75
N ILE A 922 4.58 21.30 -13.50
CA ILE A 922 3.99 22.14 -12.44
C ILE A 922 4.05 23.61 -12.82
N GLU A 923 5.20 24.10 -13.30
CA GLU A 923 5.36 25.51 -13.72
C GLU A 923 4.40 25.89 -14.87
N ILE A 924 4.18 24.97 -15.82
CA ILE A 924 3.25 25.15 -16.93
C ILE A 924 1.80 25.20 -16.40
N ALA A 925 1.44 24.27 -15.51
CA ALA A 925 0.12 24.23 -14.85
C ALA A 925 -0.15 25.49 -14.02
N GLU A 926 0.83 25.97 -13.25
CA GLU A 926 0.74 27.23 -12.49
C GLU A 926 0.48 28.42 -13.41
N THR A 927 1.19 28.48 -14.54
CA THR A 927 1.00 29.57 -15.52
C THR A 927 -0.41 29.55 -16.10
N HIS A 928 -0.96 28.37 -16.38
CA HIS A 928 -2.34 28.22 -16.83
C HIS A 928 -3.36 28.61 -15.75
N ASN A 929 -3.10 28.30 -14.49
CA ASN A 929 -3.98 28.71 -13.39
C ASN A 929 -4.00 30.24 -13.24
N HIS A 930 -2.85 30.91 -13.40
CA HIS A 930 -2.78 32.38 -13.42
C HIS A 930 -3.50 33.01 -14.62
N THR A 931 -3.40 32.43 -15.82
CA THR A 931 -4.13 32.94 -16.99
C THR A 931 -5.63 32.67 -16.89
N SER A 932 -6.02 31.52 -16.31
CA SER A 932 -7.42 31.17 -16.03
C SER A 932 -8.04 32.08 -14.97
N SER A 933 -7.29 32.41 -13.90
CA SER A 933 -7.68 33.39 -12.89
C SER A 933 -7.91 34.77 -13.52
N ALA A 934 -6.94 35.29 -14.28
CA ALA A 934 -7.06 36.58 -14.96
C ALA A 934 -8.24 36.61 -15.97
N SER A 935 -8.46 35.52 -16.71
CA SER A 935 -9.61 35.39 -17.62
C SER A 935 -10.94 35.43 -16.87
N SER A 936 -11.07 34.67 -15.78
CA SER A 936 -12.30 34.62 -14.98
C SER A 936 -12.59 35.97 -14.32
N PHE A 937 -11.55 36.66 -13.84
CA PHE A 937 -11.69 37.99 -13.23
C PHE A 937 -12.15 39.06 -14.23
N THR A 938 -11.59 39.07 -15.44
CA THR A 938 -12.00 40.03 -16.48
C THR A 938 -13.42 39.77 -16.97
N GLN A 939 -13.84 38.50 -17.06
CA GLN A 939 -15.22 38.12 -17.35
C GLN A 939 -16.18 38.53 -16.23
N LEU A 940 -15.80 38.33 -14.96
CA LEU A 940 -16.56 38.81 -13.81
C LEU A 940 -16.75 40.34 -13.86
N LEU A 941 -15.71 41.10 -14.19
CA LEU A 941 -15.82 42.55 -14.32
C LEU A 941 -16.82 42.94 -15.42
N ALA A 942 -16.84 42.22 -16.54
CA ALA A 942 -17.84 42.39 -17.59
C ALA A 942 -19.26 42.04 -17.10
N LEU A 943 -19.44 40.92 -16.37
CA LEU A 943 -20.69 40.52 -15.71
C LEU A 943 -21.22 41.63 -14.79
N VAL A 944 -20.38 42.15 -13.90
CA VAL A 944 -20.75 43.20 -12.95
C VAL A 944 -21.15 44.50 -13.68
N MET A 945 -20.47 44.84 -14.77
CA MET A 945 -20.81 46.01 -15.58
C MET A 945 -22.09 45.84 -16.40
N LEU A 946 -22.45 44.61 -16.78
CA LEU A 946 -23.66 44.32 -17.55
C LEU A 946 -24.90 44.13 -16.66
N SER A 947 -24.73 43.59 -15.45
CA SER A 947 -25.81 43.30 -14.49
C SER A 947 -26.42 44.53 -13.79
N GLU A 948 -26.03 45.76 -14.15
CA GLU A 948 -26.62 47.03 -13.68
C GLU A 948 -26.78 47.18 -12.15
N ASN A 949 -25.88 46.62 -11.32
CA ASN A 949 -26.01 46.55 -9.85
C ASN A 949 -27.20 45.70 -9.33
N SER A 950 -27.82 44.86 -10.16
CA SER A 950 -28.74 43.84 -9.67
C SER A 950 -27.97 42.81 -8.83
N LYS A 951 -28.57 42.34 -7.72
CA LYS A 951 -27.95 41.33 -6.84
C LYS A 951 -27.81 39.95 -7.51
N THR A 952 -28.42 39.74 -8.68
CA THR A 952 -28.52 38.44 -9.36
C THR A 952 -28.25 38.58 -10.86
N ILE A 953 -27.39 37.73 -11.41
CA ILE A 953 -27.12 37.69 -12.85
C ILE A 953 -28.39 37.22 -13.60
N SER A 954 -28.87 38.02 -14.55
CA SER A 954 -30.02 37.65 -15.40
C SER A 954 -29.59 36.76 -16.58
N ASN A 955 -30.51 35.94 -17.12
CA ASN A 955 -30.25 35.13 -18.33
C ASN A 955 -29.86 36.01 -19.54
N GLU A 956 -30.38 37.23 -19.63
CA GLU A 956 -30.02 38.20 -20.69
C GLU A 956 -28.55 38.64 -20.55
N SER A 957 -28.09 38.92 -19.34
CA SER A 957 -26.69 39.27 -19.07
C SER A 957 -25.72 38.14 -19.40
N ILE A 958 -26.13 36.88 -19.22
CA ILE A 958 -25.34 35.70 -19.60
C ILE A 958 -25.25 35.59 -21.14
N ALA A 959 -26.38 35.78 -21.84
CA ALA A 959 -26.44 35.73 -23.30
C ALA A 959 -25.58 36.84 -23.96
N ASP A 960 -25.59 38.05 -23.41
CA ASP A 960 -24.77 39.17 -23.89
C ASP A 960 -23.27 38.86 -23.79
N ILE A 961 -22.84 38.26 -22.67
CA ILE A 961 -21.43 37.89 -22.46
C ILE A 961 -21.03 36.72 -23.34
N ALA A 962 -21.88 35.70 -23.47
CA ALA A 962 -21.66 34.60 -24.40
C ALA A 962 -21.46 35.13 -25.83
N THR A 963 -22.30 36.08 -26.27
CA THR A 963 -22.20 36.74 -27.58
C THR A 963 -20.89 37.54 -27.71
N MET A 964 -20.47 38.25 -26.65
CA MET A 964 -19.21 38.98 -26.63
C MET A 964 -17.99 38.06 -26.70
N LEU A 965 -17.98 36.95 -25.96
CA LEU A 965 -16.90 35.96 -25.95
C LEU A 965 -16.86 35.14 -27.24
N ALA A 966 -18.01 34.88 -27.86
CA ALA A 966 -18.09 34.22 -29.17
C ALA A 966 -17.28 34.96 -30.25
N SER A 967 -17.17 36.29 -30.17
CA SER A 967 -16.34 37.07 -31.10
C SER A 967 -14.82 36.80 -31.00
N CYS A 968 -14.35 36.18 -29.92
CA CYS A 968 -12.96 35.73 -29.75
C CYS A 968 -12.70 34.34 -30.33
N CYS A 969 -13.75 33.60 -30.66
CA CYS A 969 -13.64 32.21 -31.08
C CYS A 969 -12.82 32.08 -32.37
N ASN A 970 -12.85 33.03 -33.30
CA ASN A 970 -12.09 32.90 -34.56
C ASN A 970 -10.55 32.98 -34.41
N GLU A 971 -10.04 33.40 -33.25
CA GLU A 971 -8.59 33.56 -32.98
C GLU A 971 -8.04 32.51 -32.00
N ALA A 972 -8.90 31.67 -31.40
CA ALA A 972 -8.50 30.64 -30.44
C ALA A 972 -7.98 29.37 -31.15
N GLU A 973 -6.99 28.68 -30.58
CA GLU A 973 -6.42 27.47 -31.21
C GLU A 973 -7.44 26.30 -31.26
N SER A 974 -8.36 26.22 -30.30
CA SER A 974 -9.37 25.15 -30.17
C SER A 974 -10.46 25.19 -31.25
N THR A 975 -10.78 26.38 -31.77
CA THR A 975 -11.77 26.60 -32.84
C THR A 975 -11.19 26.42 -34.24
N GLY A 976 -9.86 26.39 -34.36
CA GLY A 976 -9.17 26.01 -35.60
C GLY A 976 -9.35 24.54 -35.96
N VAL A 977 -9.66 23.66 -34.99
CA VAL A 977 -9.83 22.21 -35.24
C VAL A 977 -10.99 21.90 -36.19
N PRO A 978 -12.24 22.37 -35.95
CA PRO A 978 -13.33 22.18 -36.92
C PRO A 978 -13.02 22.77 -38.30
N SER A 979 -12.40 23.96 -38.36
CA SER A 979 -12.02 24.59 -39.64
C SER A 979 -10.96 23.80 -40.40
N ALA A 980 -9.94 23.31 -39.71
CA ALA A 980 -8.88 22.49 -40.30
C ALA A 980 -9.39 21.10 -40.72
N LEU A 981 -10.26 20.48 -39.93
CA LEU A 981 -10.95 19.23 -40.31
C LEU A 981 -11.90 19.45 -41.49
N THR A 982 -12.58 20.60 -41.57
CA THR A 982 -13.43 20.97 -42.72
C THR A 982 -12.56 21.12 -43.98
N CYS A 983 -11.44 21.83 -43.88
CA CYS A 983 -10.47 21.95 -44.97
C CYS A 983 -9.92 20.59 -45.42
N LEU A 984 -9.54 19.72 -44.47
CA LEU A 984 -9.08 18.36 -44.78
C LEU A 984 -10.18 17.54 -45.46
N THR A 985 -11.42 17.61 -44.96
CA THR A 985 -12.58 16.90 -45.53
C THR A 985 -12.91 17.40 -46.93
N GLU A 986 -12.82 18.72 -47.17
CA GLU A 986 -13.00 19.32 -48.48
C GLU A 986 -11.93 18.86 -49.49
N GLU A 987 -10.67 18.73 -49.08
CA GLU A 987 -9.62 18.25 -49.97
C GLU A 987 -9.71 16.74 -50.21
N ILE A 988 -10.04 15.93 -49.18
CA ILE A 988 -10.36 14.50 -49.36
C ILE A 988 -11.55 14.34 -50.34
N SER A 989 -12.55 15.21 -50.28
CA SER A 989 -13.72 15.14 -51.17
C SER A 989 -13.40 15.39 -52.65
N LYS A 990 -12.26 16.03 -52.93
CA LYS A 990 -11.76 16.35 -54.28
C LYS A 990 -10.72 15.33 -54.76
N ASP A 991 -10.27 14.42 -53.90
CA ASP A 991 -9.26 13.42 -54.19
C ASP A 991 -9.85 12.28 -55.06
N GLU A 992 -9.06 11.78 -56.01
CA GLU A 992 -9.49 10.72 -56.94
C GLU A 992 -9.69 9.37 -56.21
N GLU A 993 -9.01 9.16 -55.08
CA GLU A 993 -9.09 7.95 -54.26
C GLU A 993 -10.10 8.06 -53.10
N ARG A 994 -10.96 9.09 -53.11
CA ARG A 994 -12.01 9.32 -52.10
C ARG A 994 -12.84 8.06 -51.77
N ASP A 995 -13.32 7.37 -52.81
CA ASP A 995 -14.28 6.28 -52.62
C ASP A 995 -13.57 5.03 -52.05
N GLU A 996 -12.25 4.92 -52.28
CA GLU A 996 -11.39 3.95 -51.60
C GLU A 996 -11.23 4.32 -50.12
N PHE A 997 -10.89 5.59 -49.81
CA PHE A 997 -10.77 6.07 -48.43
C PHE A 997 -12.05 5.85 -47.60
N LEU A 998 -13.24 6.09 -48.19
CA LEU A 998 -14.53 5.84 -47.52
C LEU A 998 -14.80 4.36 -47.23
N GLY A 999 -14.15 3.44 -47.94
CA GLY A 999 -14.26 2.00 -47.75
C GLY A 999 -13.24 1.41 -46.76
N LEU A 1000 -12.23 2.17 -46.33
CA LEU A 1000 -11.16 1.68 -45.47
C LEU A 1000 -11.58 1.55 -43.99
N PRO A 1001 -11.15 0.50 -43.28
CA PRO A 1001 -11.17 0.45 -41.82
C PRO A 1001 -10.38 1.62 -41.20
N VAL A 1002 -10.76 2.09 -40.00
CA VAL A 1002 -10.18 3.30 -39.36
C VAL A 1002 -8.66 3.30 -39.28
N GLU A 1003 -8.03 2.17 -38.97
CA GLU A 1003 -6.56 2.09 -38.86
C GLU A 1003 -5.87 2.17 -40.23
N GLU A 1004 -6.48 1.59 -41.27
CA GLU A 1004 -5.97 1.66 -42.64
C GLU A 1004 -6.20 3.04 -43.24
N ALA A 1005 -7.34 3.68 -42.96
CA ALA A 1005 -7.65 5.05 -43.34
C ALA A 1005 -6.65 6.06 -42.74
N ARG A 1006 -6.19 5.82 -41.51
CA ARG A 1006 -5.15 6.64 -40.88
C ARG A 1006 -3.80 6.48 -41.58
N VAL A 1007 -3.41 5.25 -41.90
CA VAL A 1007 -2.16 4.99 -42.64
C VAL A 1007 -2.23 5.64 -44.02
N TRP A 1008 -3.37 5.49 -44.70
CA TRP A 1008 -3.64 6.14 -45.98
C TRP A 1008 -3.42 7.65 -45.89
N LEU A 1009 -4.04 8.36 -44.94
CA LEU A 1009 -3.85 9.80 -44.75
C LEU A 1009 -2.40 10.21 -44.45
N GLN A 1010 -1.63 9.35 -43.75
CA GLN A 1010 -0.23 9.62 -43.41
C GLN A 1010 0.72 9.47 -44.60
N SER A 1011 0.40 8.56 -45.53
CA SER A 1011 1.24 8.24 -46.69
C SER A 1011 0.70 8.78 -48.01
N HIS A 1012 -0.48 9.41 -48.03
CA HIS A 1012 -1.12 9.86 -49.27
C HIS A 1012 -0.29 10.95 -49.96
N PRO A 1013 0.06 10.80 -51.24
CA PRO A 1013 0.82 11.82 -51.95
C PRO A 1013 -0.02 13.07 -52.22
N GLY A 1014 0.60 14.25 -52.11
CA GLY A 1014 -0.03 15.52 -52.47
C GLY A 1014 -0.77 16.21 -51.33
N ARG A 1015 -1.72 17.08 -51.68
CA ARG A 1015 -2.25 18.11 -50.77
C ARG A 1015 -3.04 17.57 -49.57
N VAL A 1016 -3.70 16.43 -49.73
CA VAL A 1016 -4.42 15.77 -48.62
C VAL A 1016 -3.44 15.27 -47.56
N GLY A 1017 -2.33 14.65 -47.97
CA GLY A 1017 -1.25 14.24 -47.06
C GLY A 1017 -0.59 15.42 -46.38
N ASP A 1018 -0.27 16.48 -47.13
CA ASP A 1018 0.34 17.71 -46.59
C ASP A 1018 -0.55 18.38 -45.53
N ILE A 1019 -1.85 18.55 -45.81
CA ILE A 1019 -2.82 19.15 -44.88
C ILE A 1019 -3.03 18.24 -43.67
N PHE A 1020 -3.02 16.91 -43.85
CA PHE A 1020 -3.12 15.98 -42.75
C PHE A 1020 -1.88 16.04 -41.84
N GLN A 1021 -0.68 16.14 -42.41
CA GLN A 1021 0.56 16.30 -41.64
C GLN A 1021 0.57 17.64 -40.89
N GLU A 1022 0.21 18.74 -41.55
CA GLU A 1022 0.04 20.06 -40.91
C GLU A 1022 -1.00 20.01 -39.79
N PHE A 1023 -2.15 19.36 -40.02
CA PHE A 1023 -3.15 19.13 -39.00
C PHE A 1023 -2.60 18.32 -37.83
N MET A 1024 -1.82 17.27 -38.08
CA MET A 1024 -1.22 16.46 -37.03
C MET A 1024 -0.12 17.19 -36.26
N GLU A 1025 0.64 18.07 -36.92
CA GLU A 1025 1.63 18.94 -36.29
C GLU A 1025 0.99 20.01 -35.40
N VAL A 1026 -0.08 20.64 -35.89
CA VAL A 1026 -0.74 21.78 -35.23
C VAL A 1026 -1.81 21.34 -34.23
N HIS A 1027 -2.55 20.28 -34.52
CA HIS A 1027 -3.74 19.84 -33.76
C HIS A 1027 -3.73 18.36 -33.35
N GLY A 1028 -2.77 17.56 -33.81
CA GLY A 1028 -2.73 16.10 -33.53
C GLY A 1028 -2.54 15.72 -32.06
N HIS A 1029 -2.27 16.70 -31.19
CA HIS A 1029 -2.26 16.52 -29.73
C HIS A 1029 -3.66 16.59 -29.07
N ARG A 1030 -4.74 16.83 -29.83
CA ARG A 1030 -6.13 16.96 -29.34
C ARG A 1030 -7.00 15.75 -29.69
N CYS A 1031 -8.11 15.54 -28.97
CA CYS A 1031 -9.03 14.40 -29.12
C CYS A 1031 -10.53 14.76 -28.95
N ILE A 1032 -11.44 13.85 -29.34
CA ILE A 1032 -12.91 14.06 -29.26
C ILE A 1032 -13.39 14.07 -27.79
N ARG A 1033 -14.27 15.04 -27.45
CA ARG A 1033 -14.82 15.43 -26.12
C ARG A 1033 -14.04 16.52 -25.35
N GLU A 1034 -13.43 17.48 -26.05
CA GLU A 1034 -12.76 18.65 -25.47
C GLU A 1034 -13.61 19.96 -25.43
N VAL A 1035 -14.95 19.85 -25.24
CA VAL A 1035 -16.02 20.90 -25.20
C VAL A 1035 -16.96 20.89 -26.42
N ARG A 1036 -18.28 20.94 -26.15
CA ARG A 1036 -19.39 20.94 -27.11
C ARG A 1036 -20.09 22.31 -27.15
N ASP A 1037 -20.62 22.60 -28.32
CA ASP A 1037 -21.19 23.86 -28.82
C ASP A 1037 -22.43 24.38 -28.06
N MET A 1038 -22.59 25.70 -27.98
CA MET A 1038 -23.80 26.40 -27.50
C MET A 1038 -24.16 27.51 -28.49
N GLY A 1039 -25.35 27.38 -29.09
CA GLY A 1039 -25.80 28.12 -30.27
C GLY A 1039 -26.14 29.60 -30.09
N TYR A 1040 -26.22 30.27 -31.24
CA TYR A 1040 -26.51 31.69 -31.46
C TYR A 1040 -27.94 32.11 -31.09
N GLY A 1041 -28.07 33.29 -30.49
CA GLY A 1041 -29.30 34.07 -30.42
C GLY A 1041 -28.99 35.51 -30.05
N GLY A 1042 -29.14 36.44 -30.99
CA GLY A 1042 -28.75 37.84 -30.81
C GLY A 1042 -29.88 38.76 -30.35
N GLN A 1043 -29.51 39.86 -29.68
CA GLN A 1043 -29.97 41.22 -29.94
C GLN A 1043 -29.05 42.21 -29.20
N ARG A 1044 -28.89 43.44 -29.71
CA ARG A 1044 -27.98 44.47 -29.20
C ARG A 1044 -28.73 45.48 -28.32
N PRO A 1045 -28.12 45.96 -27.21
CA PRO A 1045 -28.48 47.28 -26.66
C PRO A 1045 -27.29 48.25 -26.56
N GLY A 1046 -27.63 49.55 -26.57
CA GLY A 1046 -26.71 50.68 -26.73
C GLY A 1046 -26.24 51.37 -25.44
N LEU A 1047 -25.48 52.45 -25.64
CA LEU A 1047 -25.02 53.50 -24.70
C LEU A 1047 -24.04 53.17 -23.53
N ARG A 1048 -23.49 51.96 -23.43
CA ARG A 1048 -22.40 51.62 -22.46
C ARG A 1048 -20.99 51.49 -23.05
N ARG A 1049 -20.77 52.07 -24.24
CA ARG A 1049 -19.65 51.78 -25.16
C ARG A 1049 -18.24 52.14 -24.65
N LYS A 1050 -18.08 53.06 -23.68
CA LYS A 1050 -16.75 53.56 -23.27
C LYS A 1050 -16.05 52.70 -22.21
N ALA A 1051 -16.76 52.24 -21.18
CA ALA A 1051 -16.19 51.37 -20.15
C ALA A 1051 -16.02 49.92 -20.65
N LEU A 1052 -17.03 49.38 -21.36
CA LEU A 1052 -16.92 48.11 -22.06
C LEU A 1052 -15.80 48.13 -23.11
N GLY A 1053 -15.61 49.24 -23.82
CA GLY A 1053 -14.53 49.39 -24.82
C GLY A 1053 -13.11 49.26 -24.25
N PHE A 1054 -12.92 49.46 -22.93
CA PHE A 1054 -11.63 49.28 -22.25
C PHE A 1054 -11.43 47.84 -21.75
N ILE A 1055 -12.49 47.21 -21.24
CA ILE A 1055 -12.43 45.87 -20.61
C ILE A 1055 -12.54 44.74 -21.65
N LEU A 1056 -13.29 44.96 -22.73
CA LEU A 1056 -13.46 43.98 -23.82
C LEU A 1056 -12.11 43.50 -24.37
N PRO A 1057 -11.19 44.37 -24.80
CA PRO A 1057 -9.88 43.94 -25.29
C PRO A 1057 -9.09 43.10 -24.27
N MET A 1058 -9.17 43.47 -22.99
CA MET A 1058 -8.53 42.72 -21.90
C MET A 1058 -9.16 41.33 -21.73
N CYS A 1059 -10.49 41.20 -21.80
CA CYS A 1059 -11.18 39.92 -21.77
C CYS A 1059 -10.74 39.03 -22.94
N ARG A 1060 -10.69 39.59 -24.15
CA ARG A 1060 -10.26 38.84 -25.35
C ARG A 1060 -8.83 38.32 -25.20
N GLU A 1061 -7.91 39.20 -24.81
CA GLU A 1061 -6.49 38.87 -24.61
C GLU A 1061 -6.31 37.81 -23.51
N ALA A 1062 -7.06 37.91 -22.40
CA ALA A 1062 -7.00 36.95 -21.31
C ALA A 1062 -7.51 35.55 -21.72
N VAL A 1063 -8.61 35.48 -22.46
CA VAL A 1063 -9.16 34.22 -22.99
C VAL A 1063 -8.19 33.55 -23.97
N LEU A 1064 -7.60 34.32 -24.90
CA LEU A 1064 -6.61 33.79 -25.85
C LEU A 1064 -5.38 33.22 -25.14
N LYS A 1065 -4.87 33.93 -24.11
CA LYS A 1065 -3.74 33.43 -23.29
C LYS A 1065 -4.12 32.19 -22.48
N ARG A 1066 -5.35 32.10 -21.97
CA ARG A 1066 -5.87 30.91 -21.28
C ARG A 1066 -5.89 29.69 -22.22
N GLU A 1067 -6.42 29.84 -23.42
CA GLU A 1067 -6.45 28.77 -24.43
C GLU A 1067 -5.03 28.36 -24.88
N ALA A 1068 -4.15 29.34 -25.10
CA ALA A 1068 -2.75 29.07 -25.46
C ALA A 1068 -2.02 28.27 -24.37
N THR A 1069 -2.17 28.66 -23.11
CA THR A 1069 -1.54 27.95 -21.98
C THR A 1069 -2.16 26.56 -21.74
N LYS A 1070 -3.47 26.39 -21.97
CA LYS A 1070 -4.13 25.07 -22.00
C LYS A 1070 -3.51 24.17 -23.06
N SER A 1071 -3.29 24.69 -24.28
CA SER A 1071 -2.61 23.96 -25.35
C SER A 1071 -1.18 23.54 -24.97
N CYS A 1072 -0.42 24.43 -24.30
CA CYS A 1072 0.90 24.09 -23.75
C CYS A 1072 0.87 22.92 -22.74
N ILE A 1073 -0.10 22.89 -21.83
CA ILE A 1073 -0.29 21.78 -20.90
C ILE A 1073 -0.51 20.48 -21.66
N ILE A 1074 -1.46 20.47 -22.60
CA ILE A 1074 -1.83 19.27 -23.35
C ILE A 1074 -0.64 18.74 -24.18
N LYS A 1075 0.08 19.63 -24.88
CA LYS A 1075 1.30 19.26 -25.63
C LYS A 1075 2.37 18.64 -24.73
N THR A 1076 2.55 19.19 -23.53
CA THR A 1076 3.51 18.65 -22.56
C THR A 1076 3.05 17.29 -22.06
N ILE A 1077 1.79 17.14 -21.65
CA ILE A 1077 1.22 15.84 -21.22
C ILE A 1077 1.35 14.78 -22.32
N ASP A 1078 1.13 15.14 -23.59
CA ASP A 1078 1.33 14.23 -24.72
C ASP A 1078 2.79 13.78 -24.87
N ALA A 1079 3.75 14.68 -24.68
CA ALA A 1079 5.17 14.32 -24.68
C ALA A 1079 5.51 13.34 -23.55
N PHE A 1080 4.97 13.54 -22.33
CA PHE A 1080 5.10 12.59 -21.23
C PHE A 1080 4.43 11.25 -21.58
N ARG A 1081 3.23 11.26 -22.17
CA ARG A 1081 2.51 10.06 -22.62
C ARG A 1081 3.35 9.25 -23.61
N LYS A 1082 3.94 9.90 -24.62
CA LYS A 1082 4.86 9.27 -25.59
C LYS A 1082 6.09 8.70 -24.90
N ALA A 1083 6.68 9.41 -23.95
CA ALA A 1083 7.81 8.91 -23.16
C ALA A 1083 7.45 7.67 -22.34
N PHE A 1084 6.27 7.63 -21.71
CA PHE A 1084 5.81 6.46 -20.96
C PHE A 1084 5.48 5.27 -21.85
N ARG A 1085 4.95 5.47 -23.07
CA ARG A 1085 4.79 4.38 -24.05
C ARG A 1085 6.14 3.75 -24.38
N ASN A 1086 7.12 4.59 -24.73
CA ASN A 1086 8.48 4.12 -24.99
C ASN A 1086 9.11 3.47 -23.76
N LEU A 1087 8.83 3.97 -22.55
CA LEU A 1087 9.26 3.31 -21.32
C LEU A 1087 8.64 1.91 -21.18
N GLY A 1088 7.36 1.75 -21.51
CA GLY A 1088 6.70 0.46 -21.55
C GLY A 1088 7.39 -0.52 -22.49
N ASP A 1089 7.72 -0.08 -23.72
CA ASP A 1089 8.45 -0.89 -24.70
C ASP A 1089 9.85 -1.28 -24.19
N LEU A 1090 10.56 -0.34 -23.56
CA LEU A 1090 11.88 -0.61 -22.95
C LEU A 1090 11.79 -1.58 -21.77
N LEU A 1091 10.77 -1.44 -20.92
CA LEU A 1091 10.56 -2.36 -19.78
C LEU A 1091 10.23 -3.77 -20.25
N VAL A 1092 9.51 -3.93 -21.37
CA VAL A 1092 9.29 -5.24 -21.99
C VAL A 1092 10.58 -5.80 -22.58
N ALA A 1093 11.34 -4.98 -23.31
CA ALA A 1093 12.61 -5.37 -23.89
C ALA A 1093 13.65 -5.77 -22.82
N GLU A 1094 13.60 -5.14 -21.65
CA GLU A 1094 14.42 -5.47 -20.48
C GLU A 1094 13.83 -6.61 -19.62
N GLY A 1095 12.70 -7.21 -20.02
CA GLY A 1095 12.07 -8.34 -19.32
C GLY A 1095 11.41 -7.99 -17.99
N ARG A 1096 11.14 -6.72 -17.71
CA ARG A 1096 10.57 -6.22 -16.45
C ARG A 1096 9.05 -6.31 -16.38
N ILE A 1097 8.37 -6.19 -17.53
CA ILE A 1097 6.91 -6.34 -17.64
C ILE A 1097 6.55 -7.16 -18.88
N PRO A 1098 5.42 -7.87 -18.88
CA PRO A 1098 5.03 -8.69 -20.03
C PRO A 1098 4.36 -7.93 -21.18
N ASP A 1099 3.74 -6.79 -20.90
CA ASP A 1099 2.92 -6.01 -21.85
C ASP A 1099 3.28 -4.52 -21.69
N PRO A 1100 3.64 -3.81 -22.78
CA PRO A 1100 4.07 -2.42 -22.68
C PRO A 1100 2.96 -1.49 -22.19
N SER A 1101 1.69 -1.84 -22.40
CA SER A 1101 0.55 -1.07 -21.90
C SER A 1101 0.40 -1.11 -20.38
N LEU A 1102 1.02 -2.08 -19.69
CA LEU A 1102 0.99 -2.17 -18.23
C LEU A 1102 1.64 -0.96 -17.56
N VAL A 1103 2.54 -0.25 -18.24
CA VAL A 1103 3.21 0.96 -17.73
C VAL A 1103 2.22 1.99 -17.16
N PHE A 1104 1.02 2.10 -17.74
CA PHE A 1104 -0.02 3.05 -17.31
C PHE A 1104 -0.76 2.63 -16.03
N TYR A 1105 -0.60 1.38 -15.59
CA TYR A 1105 -1.30 0.82 -14.43
C TYR A 1105 -0.42 0.71 -13.18
N PHE A 1106 0.83 1.17 -13.28
CA PHE A 1106 1.68 1.49 -12.14
C PHE A 1106 1.48 2.95 -11.73
N GLN A 1107 1.60 3.24 -10.43
CA GLN A 1107 1.81 4.60 -9.97
C GLN A 1107 3.23 5.04 -10.31
N PHE A 1108 3.46 6.33 -10.47
CA PHE A 1108 4.77 6.84 -10.87
C PHE A 1108 5.92 6.43 -9.93
N HIS A 1109 5.69 6.41 -8.61
CA HIS A 1109 6.69 5.99 -7.63
C HIS A 1109 7.00 4.47 -7.68
N GLU A 1110 6.05 3.66 -8.18
CA GLU A 1110 6.23 2.21 -8.36
C GLU A 1110 7.16 1.91 -9.54
N LEU A 1111 7.19 2.77 -10.58
CA LEU A 1111 8.08 2.62 -11.73
C LEU A 1111 9.56 2.67 -11.34
N SER A 1112 9.94 3.48 -10.35
CA SER A 1112 11.32 3.52 -9.85
C SER A 1112 11.72 2.20 -9.18
N LYS A 1113 10.81 1.56 -8.44
CA LYS A 1113 11.05 0.24 -7.84
C LYS A 1113 11.21 -0.84 -8.91
N LEU A 1114 10.37 -0.78 -9.94
CA LEU A 1114 10.39 -1.71 -11.08
C LEU A 1114 11.67 -1.63 -11.92
N VAL A 1115 12.23 -0.42 -12.10
CA VAL A 1115 13.49 -0.21 -12.82
C VAL A 1115 14.70 -0.68 -11.99
N ASN A 1116 14.68 -0.46 -10.68
CA ASN A 1116 15.83 -0.69 -9.81
C ASN A 1116 15.91 -2.13 -9.25
N GLY A 1117 14.88 -2.96 -9.40
CA GLY A 1117 14.83 -4.30 -8.81
C GLY A 1117 13.78 -5.23 -9.44
N SER A 1118 13.70 -6.46 -8.93
CA SER A 1118 12.59 -7.38 -9.22
C SER A 1118 11.39 -6.95 -8.36
N ALA A 1119 10.23 -6.71 -8.98
CA ALA A 1119 9.04 -6.23 -8.28
C ALA A 1119 7.77 -6.95 -8.78
N SER A 1120 7.74 -8.26 -8.59
CA SER A 1120 6.74 -9.15 -9.19
C SER A 1120 5.32 -8.91 -8.66
N HIS A 1121 5.21 -8.53 -7.38
CA HIS A 1121 3.95 -8.13 -6.78
C HIS A 1121 3.36 -6.89 -7.47
N LEU A 1122 4.18 -5.93 -7.92
CA LEU A 1122 3.72 -4.73 -8.62
C LEU A 1122 3.13 -5.07 -9.99
N VAL A 1123 3.70 -6.04 -10.71
CA VAL A 1123 3.16 -6.48 -12.02
C VAL A 1123 1.78 -7.13 -11.83
N THR A 1124 1.65 -7.99 -10.83
CA THR A 1124 0.37 -8.62 -10.47
C THR A 1124 -0.68 -7.55 -10.09
N LYS A 1125 -0.26 -6.54 -9.32
CA LYS A 1125 -1.07 -5.38 -8.94
C LYS A 1125 -1.53 -4.58 -10.17
N ALA A 1126 -0.62 -4.28 -11.11
CA ALA A 1126 -0.91 -3.53 -12.33
C ALA A 1126 -1.90 -4.27 -13.25
N ILE A 1127 -1.77 -5.59 -13.41
CA ILE A 1127 -2.71 -6.42 -14.19
C ILE A 1127 -4.13 -6.32 -13.62
N ARG A 1128 -4.27 -6.33 -12.29
CA ARG A 1128 -5.57 -6.21 -11.63
C ARG A 1128 -6.15 -4.81 -11.75
N ARG A 1129 -5.33 -3.77 -11.56
CA ARG A 1129 -5.74 -2.37 -11.81
C ARG A 1129 -6.20 -2.17 -13.25
N LYS A 1130 -5.60 -2.83 -14.25
CA LYS A 1130 -6.06 -2.81 -15.65
C LYS A 1130 -7.50 -3.33 -15.81
N ARG A 1131 -7.86 -4.41 -15.13
CA ARG A 1131 -9.24 -4.93 -15.11
C ARG A 1131 -10.19 -4.00 -14.34
N MET A 1132 -9.71 -3.41 -13.25
CA MET A 1132 -10.49 -2.49 -12.40
C MET A 1132 -10.86 -1.21 -13.15
N VAL A 1133 -9.93 -0.57 -13.86
CA VAL A 1133 -10.18 0.66 -14.65
C VAL A 1133 -11.36 0.48 -15.61
N ALA A 1134 -11.43 -0.66 -16.31
CA ALA A 1134 -12.54 -0.97 -17.23
C ALA A 1134 -13.91 -1.08 -16.54
N ARG A 1135 -13.94 -1.46 -15.24
CA ARG A 1135 -15.16 -1.46 -14.42
C ARG A 1135 -15.51 -0.04 -13.96
N MET A 1136 -14.52 0.71 -13.48
CA MET A 1136 -14.72 2.07 -12.96
C MET A 1136 -15.22 3.04 -14.04
N GLU A 1137 -14.81 2.88 -15.30
CA GLU A 1137 -15.26 3.70 -16.44
C GLU A 1137 -16.80 3.77 -16.59
N LYS A 1138 -17.51 2.75 -16.09
CA LYS A 1138 -18.97 2.65 -16.17
C LYS A 1138 -19.71 3.45 -15.09
N LEU A 1139 -19.02 3.89 -14.04
CA LEU A 1139 -19.61 4.61 -12.91
C LEU A 1139 -20.05 6.01 -13.32
N ARG A 1140 -21.09 6.53 -12.69
CA ARG A 1140 -21.63 7.88 -12.93
C ARG A 1140 -21.91 8.53 -11.59
N PHE A 1141 -21.44 9.75 -11.40
CA PHE A 1141 -21.62 10.46 -10.13
C PHE A 1141 -22.71 11.51 -10.26
N PRO A 1142 -23.41 11.86 -9.15
CA PRO A 1142 -24.21 13.07 -9.12
C PRO A 1142 -23.31 14.27 -9.41
N GLU A 1143 -23.90 15.34 -9.95
CA GLU A 1143 -23.16 16.57 -10.25
C GLU A 1143 -22.44 17.13 -9.01
N ILE A 1144 -23.06 17.03 -7.83
CA ILE A 1144 -22.46 17.37 -6.55
C ILE A 1144 -22.63 16.17 -5.62
N SER A 1145 -21.51 15.70 -5.08
CA SER A 1145 -21.45 14.70 -4.01
C SER A 1145 -21.22 15.40 -2.67
N GLU A 1146 -22.06 15.12 -1.68
CA GLU A 1146 -21.83 15.55 -0.30
C GLU A 1146 -21.05 14.47 0.46
N GLY A 1147 -19.94 14.86 1.09
CA GLY A 1147 -19.04 13.93 1.75
C GLY A 1147 -18.33 13.03 0.75
N ARG A 1148 -18.26 11.73 1.06
CA ARG A 1148 -17.58 10.77 0.17
C ARG A 1148 -18.41 10.54 -1.10
N PRO A 1149 -17.80 10.61 -2.30
CA PRO A 1149 -18.51 10.36 -3.55
C PRO A 1149 -19.01 8.92 -3.64
N VAL A 1150 -20.27 8.78 -4.04
CA VAL A 1150 -20.93 7.49 -4.31
C VAL A 1150 -21.50 7.53 -5.74
N PRO A 1151 -21.15 6.57 -6.61
CA PRO A 1151 -21.64 6.49 -7.99
C PRO A 1151 -23.04 5.87 -8.12
#